data_AF-A0A7C7UUI2-F1
#
_entry.id   AF-A0A7C7UUI2-F1
#
_cell.length_a   1.000
_cell.length_b   1.000
_cell.length_c   1.000
_cell.angle_alpha   90.00
_cell.angle_beta   90.00
_cell.angle_gamma   90.00
#
_symmetry.space_group_name_H-M   'P 1'
#
loop_
_entity.id
_entity.type
_entity.pdbx_description
1 polymer ?
#
loop_
_entity_poly.entity_id
_entity_poly.type
_entity_poly.pdbx_seq_one_letter_code
_entity_poly.pdbx_strand_id
1 'polypeptide(L)'
;MIPEMQLCRRRLDGLYVEAGRRAHIVARLDGSYGGFREVSKEIVNPPGGGGEGVWVEPLRLLDYVHFYIWDEQHGLASVERYCEQYVREVGYSRFVHRFASHPYLEVEKRVWVPRHHAAVVIGLILKNESDRDWHVRLFTECRSHLSLGWPRRDAGRDVHRFDADLQAILALDEAHPDWVAIWGIDRPPVAYCLGTFHPGLLSHGNLSTHGSGLSESGRACSCLQHDLLLPAAGEVRLNLVIAGGNKGQDQAVAVYRHVMAHAADLLEERIAHYQALMEDTVRLETPDYALNKAFLWAKAGTEDFKHFDPDFGLCYFAGFPAYNFYFASDSFRILHGAICAGDWDDTREILRMILSYQAQETGADTLPGEIWHEMSTTGDRISPNFCTLDFPPLLEHFYRWTGDRAFLEEIYPNLHAAVEWGYLMDSDGDGLLENGPEGEMADSAFEDTNMEGSHLGPNLAWVRALRAGARLARLVGDTPSAERWEETAAELGPRLNQLYWNETQRRFEETIRPNGCFDSSWRGITVIDAEAVDEGKARFGLDRLLRDEECLTDPEAFLRWKEVEKAYATWRAHLSYYVVDRGDRARLLLRNHLVDAGVAALRDLARLPFTVATPGHFPEVIGLDDLAAPYVRGCAHQAWSAACGIVYPVIEGLFGVFPDAASHSVTIDPHLPAGWPGMRLTGLRVGDHRLDIAYRRDVAQDDILRYEARLHNDGKVPLVARLGFPLPLSPEILTVTADGIPLDVQDPRVSIVPTPEDVHVYVETTVKAGETSTVTLQHRPAQLELVAASFLERAQPGTQTAVPLRLVNKGSHPVTGCLRLSLPEGWPGTRRPLEKAVDLGPDEVSGFTFDLEVPPAITEGYHTLWARFEGSPNVIAARPIYLPVFGSVEVRVDGRGVAKEGLLYTLRVAVSNLTRQEIEAEVVLDLPVELISASPTRRLALEPGGVVEAIFSLTTDQPGEFSLSIRVTAPGVERHISHLLRVVPRHRLFVLYSGFLGCPIASDDSLEVVNMPANYAVRKPHVMEQLLPQADVVLTSDQHDAIFTEEQIESLVRYVAGGGKLLLFCYWSSAWGRGFHDTYGNVADTKLAEILPLLMKRGIGQGNSVQLEGAGRSLFRDIEWNTCPPYDFNLAEARPEAEVWARSDDGCPLIACWTYGRGRVTAIAIDCFGYGSYGSFVSWPGVRAMIRQAVLELARSGGGVV
;
A
#
# COMPACT_ATOMS: atom_id res chain seq x y z
N MET A 1 21.67 0.98 13.77
CA MET A 1 20.21 1.07 13.63
C MET A 1 19.58 2.21 14.45
N ILE A 2 19.91 2.43 15.73
CA ILE A 2 19.32 3.52 16.55
C ILE A 2 19.74 4.95 16.10
N PRO A 3 21.00 5.23 15.69
CA PRO A 3 21.42 6.61 15.35
C PRO A 3 20.88 7.15 14.01
N GLU A 4 20.42 6.29 13.10
CA GLU A 4 19.92 6.66 11.76
C GLU A 4 18.40 6.92 11.74
N MET A 5 17.74 6.83 12.90
CA MET A 5 16.31 7.09 13.02
C MET A 5 15.93 8.59 12.90
N GLN A 6 16.90 9.50 12.89
CA GLN A 6 16.67 10.93 12.89
C GLN A 6 16.83 11.53 11.49
N LEU A 7 15.74 11.57 10.71
CA LEU A 7 15.57 12.53 9.60
C LEU A 7 14.13 12.49 9.07
N CYS A 8 13.24 13.25 9.71
CA CYS A 8 12.03 13.80 9.06
C CYS A 8 11.96 15.29 9.39
N ARG A 9 12.17 16.16 8.40
CA ARG A 9 11.91 17.60 8.51
C ARG A 9 10.59 17.93 7.82
N ARG A 10 9.68 18.53 8.61
CA ARG A 10 8.54 19.41 8.26
C ARG A 10 7.24 18.81 7.68
N ARG A 11 6.27 18.64 8.58
CA ARG A 11 4.97 19.33 8.58
C ARG A 11 4.61 19.64 10.04
N LEU A 12 4.54 20.93 10.43
CA LEU A 12 4.24 21.34 11.81
C LEU A 12 2.72 21.37 12.10
N ASP A 13 1.91 21.00 11.11
CA ASP A 13 0.44 21.00 11.11
C ASP A 13 -0.19 19.63 11.46
N GLY A 14 0.62 18.64 11.87
CA GLY A 14 0.15 17.30 12.27
C GLY A 14 -0.23 17.16 13.76
N LEU A 15 -0.83 16.02 14.12
CA LEU A 15 -1.13 15.62 15.51
C LEU A 15 -0.04 14.67 16.05
N TYR A 16 0.31 14.80 17.32
CA TYR A 16 1.03 13.77 18.06
C TYR A 16 0.14 13.15 19.14
N VAL A 17 0.45 11.90 19.49
CA VAL A 17 -0.24 11.12 20.51
C VAL A 17 0.80 10.52 21.43
N GLU A 18 0.55 10.60 22.73
CA GLU A 18 1.24 9.79 23.72
C GLU A 18 0.21 9.16 24.64
N ALA A 19 0.32 7.85 24.85
CA ALA A 19 -0.66 7.09 25.60
C ALA A 19 0.01 6.09 26.56
N GLY A 20 -0.65 5.84 27.68
CA GLY A 20 -0.40 4.71 28.56
C GLY A 20 -1.73 4.02 28.85
N ARG A 21 -1.73 2.99 29.69
CA ARG A 21 -2.93 2.18 29.94
C ARG A 21 -4.04 2.95 30.66
N ARG A 22 -3.76 4.11 31.25
CA ARG A 22 -4.71 4.84 32.12
C ARG A 22 -5.01 6.26 31.67
N ALA A 23 -4.20 6.81 30.77
CA ALA A 23 -4.27 8.20 30.35
C ALA A 23 -3.66 8.35 28.96
N HIS A 24 -4.05 9.39 28.25
CA HIS A 24 -3.44 9.74 26.97
C HIS A 24 -3.52 11.24 26.72
N ILE A 25 -2.69 11.71 25.79
CA ILE A 25 -2.70 13.07 25.29
C ILE A 25 -2.71 13.06 23.77
N VAL A 26 -3.61 13.84 23.19
CA VAL A 26 -3.65 14.12 21.75
C VAL A 26 -3.52 15.62 21.54
N ALA A 27 -2.51 16.07 20.81
CA ALA A 27 -2.28 17.50 20.59
C ALA A 27 -1.59 17.78 19.26
N ARG A 28 -1.60 19.04 18.82
CA ARG A 28 -0.97 19.45 17.56
C ARG A 28 0.50 19.77 17.74
N LEU A 29 1.29 19.50 16.69
CA LEU A 29 2.74 19.73 16.67
C LEU A 29 3.11 21.22 16.71
N ASP A 30 2.25 22.10 16.21
CA ASP A 30 2.41 23.57 16.29
C ASP A 30 1.93 24.18 17.61
N GLY A 31 1.42 23.33 18.53
CA GLY A 31 0.80 23.72 19.79
C GLY A 31 -0.42 24.61 19.62
N SER A 32 -1.02 24.67 18.42
CA SER A 32 -2.33 25.25 18.24
C SER A 32 -3.38 24.33 18.88
N TYR A 33 -4.36 24.95 19.53
CA TYR A 33 -5.52 24.25 20.09
C TYR A 33 -6.72 24.80 19.37
N GLY A 34 -7.14 24.06 18.36
CA GLY A 34 -8.23 24.43 17.48
C GLY A 34 -9.22 23.29 17.45
N GLY A 35 -9.62 22.85 18.66
CA GLY A 35 -10.40 21.64 18.92
C GLY A 35 -11.29 21.37 17.73
N PHE A 36 -10.92 20.34 16.97
CA PHE A 36 -11.30 20.14 15.57
C PHE A 36 -12.40 21.11 15.13
N ARG A 37 -12.04 22.23 14.47
CA ARG A 37 -12.92 22.66 13.38
C ARG A 37 -13.16 21.38 12.58
N GLU A 38 -14.41 21.10 12.22
CA GLU A 38 -14.81 20.01 11.33
C GLU A 38 -14.03 20.12 9.99
N VAL A 39 -12.72 19.85 9.98
CA VAL A 39 -11.84 19.99 8.80
C VAL A 39 -11.88 18.72 7.97
N SER A 40 -12.44 17.63 8.48
CA SER A 40 -13.07 16.64 7.62
C SER A 40 -14.59 16.79 7.79
N LYS A 41 -15.31 16.96 6.69
CA LYS A 41 -16.77 16.78 6.65
C LYS A 41 -17.17 15.30 6.85
N GLU A 42 -16.22 14.45 7.21
CA GLU A 42 -16.29 12.98 7.08
C GLU A 42 -16.02 12.25 8.40
N ILE A 43 -15.42 12.89 9.41
CA ILE A 43 -15.42 12.34 10.77
C ILE A 43 -16.72 12.83 11.42
N VAL A 44 -17.83 12.15 11.11
CA VAL A 44 -19.08 12.30 11.85
C VAL A 44 -18.85 11.60 13.19
N ASN A 45 -18.23 12.32 14.12
CA ASN A 45 -18.12 11.84 15.48
C ASN A 45 -19.55 11.68 16.02
N PRO A 46 -19.94 10.57 16.69
CA PRO A 46 -21.05 10.68 17.62
C PRO A 46 -20.74 11.88 18.54
N PRO A 47 -21.70 12.77 18.81
CA PRO A 47 -21.44 13.97 19.61
C PRO A 47 -20.86 13.56 20.98
N GLY A 48 -19.52 13.57 21.11
CA GLY A 48 -18.83 13.05 22.30
C GLY A 48 -17.53 12.26 22.09
N GLY A 49 -17.22 11.73 20.89
CA GLY A 49 -15.97 10.97 20.67
C GLY A 49 -14.69 11.82 20.80
N GLY A 50 -13.56 11.16 21.10
CA GLY A 50 -12.28 11.75 21.49
C GLY A 50 -11.79 12.92 20.65
N GLY A 51 -11.13 13.85 21.33
CA GLY A 51 -10.62 15.08 20.73
C GLY A 51 -9.25 15.45 21.31
N GLU A 52 -8.68 16.52 20.78
CA GLU A 52 -7.39 17.07 21.26
C GLU A 52 -7.45 17.38 22.77
N GLY A 53 -6.59 16.82 23.60
CA GLY A 53 -6.60 17.11 25.03
C GLY A 53 -5.82 16.10 25.85
N VAL A 54 -5.84 16.31 27.16
CA VAL A 54 -5.38 15.34 28.15
C VAL A 54 -6.58 14.58 28.67
N TRP A 55 -6.54 13.26 28.57
CA TRP A 55 -7.64 12.38 28.92
C TRP A 55 -7.22 11.35 29.97
N VAL A 56 -8.12 11.14 30.92
CA VAL A 56 -8.16 9.97 31.80
C VAL A 56 -9.57 9.42 31.64
N GLU A 57 -9.74 8.51 30.69
CA GLU A 57 -11.05 8.00 30.31
C GLU A 57 -11.87 7.53 31.51
N PRO A 58 -13.19 7.82 31.55
CA PRO A 58 -13.99 8.51 30.52
C PRO A 58 -13.89 10.05 30.51
N LEU A 59 -13.03 10.65 31.34
CA LEU A 59 -13.00 12.10 31.61
C LEU A 59 -11.87 12.82 30.85
N ARG A 60 -12.23 13.84 30.08
CA ARG A 60 -11.26 14.83 29.60
C ARG A 60 -10.84 15.74 30.74
N LEU A 61 -9.54 15.94 30.92
CA LEU A 61 -9.01 16.80 31.97
C LEU A 61 -8.77 18.22 31.45
N LEU A 62 -8.01 18.34 30.36
CA LEU A 62 -7.55 19.62 29.81
C LEU A 62 -7.69 19.66 28.29
N ASP A 63 -8.06 20.83 27.76
CA ASP A 63 -8.12 21.12 26.31
C ASP A 63 -6.90 21.91 25.82
N TYR A 64 -6.05 22.37 26.74
CA TYR A 64 -5.04 23.38 26.47
C TYR A 64 -3.95 23.33 27.53
N VAL A 65 -2.69 23.24 27.10
CA VAL A 65 -1.49 23.42 27.91
C VAL A 65 -0.50 24.27 27.13
N HIS A 66 -0.10 25.42 27.66
CA HIS A 66 0.72 26.37 26.93
C HIS A 66 1.81 26.96 27.82
N PHE A 67 3.03 26.99 27.29
CA PHE A 67 4.18 27.56 27.98
C PHE A 67 4.61 28.90 27.39
N TYR A 68 4.88 29.87 28.27
CA TYR A 68 5.50 31.13 27.90
C TYR A 68 6.77 31.36 28.71
N ILE A 69 7.73 32.02 28.09
CA ILE A 69 9.01 32.39 28.69
C ILE A 69 9.16 33.89 28.64
N TRP A 70 9.68 34.49 29.71
CA TRP A 70 9.96 35.92 29.78
C TRP A 70 11.32 36.18 30.39
N ASP A 71 12.05 37.15 29.84
CA ASP A 71 13.17 37.80 30.50
C ASP A 71 13.10 39.33 30.33
N GLU A 72 13.88 40.06 31.13
CA GLU A 72 13.85 41.52 31.17
C GLU A 72 14.34 42.17 29.86
N GLN A 73 15.25 41.52 29.13
CA GLN A 73 15.85 42.04 27.91
C GLN A 73 14.98 41.77 26.67
N HIS A 74 14.30 40.63 26.62
CA HIS A 74 13.63 40.14 25.41
C HIS A 74 12.10 40.07 25.51
N GLY A 75 11.54 40.21 26.71
CA GLY A 75 10.09 40.19 26.93
C GLY A 75 9.49 38.79 26.83
N LEU A 76 8.18 38.70 26.57
CA LEU A 76 7.42 37.44 26.59
C LEU A 76 7.49 36.71 25.23
N ALA A 77 7.77 35.42 25.24
CA ALA A 77 7.72 34.53 24.09
C ALA A 77 6.89 33.27 24.38
N SER A 78 6.10 32.83 23.39
CA SER A 78 5.31 31.59 23.47
C SER A 78 6.15 30.42 22.96
N VAL A 79 6.40 29.39 23.79
CA VAL A 79 7.23 28.23 23.42
C VAL A 79 6.72 27.51 22.17
N GLU A 80 5.40 27.27 22.11
CA GLU A 80 4.77 26.50 21.03
C GLU A 80 4.96 27.12 19.63
N ARG A 81 5.11 28.47 19.53
CA ARG A 81 5.29 29.17 18.25
C ARG A 81 6.66 28.94 17.60
N TYR A 82 7.60 28.37 18.34
CA TYR A 82 9.01 28.26 17.96
C TYR A 82 9.49 26.80 17.89
N CYS A 83 8.58 25.84 17.70
CA CYS A 83 8.95 24.45 17.45
C CYS A 83 9.75 24.33 16.15
N GLU A 84 11.02 23.92 16.25
CA GLU A 84 11.90 23.72 15.09
C GLU A 84 11.93 22.24 14.66
N GLN A 85 11.83 21.33 15.62
CA GLN A 85 11.93 19.89 15.39
C GLN A 85 11.00 19.11 16.31
N TYR A 86 10.36 18.08 15.74
CA TYR A 86 9.66 17.02 16.46
C TYR A 86 10.31 15.67 16.16
N VAL A 87 10.48 14.85 17.19
CA VAL A 87 10.98 13.47 17.08
C VAL A 87 10.15 12.60 18.01
N ARG A 88 9.58 11.51 17.48
CA ARG A 88 9.02 10.44 18.29
C ARG A 88 10.18 9.55 18.75
N GLU A 89 10.52 9.64 20.03
CA GLU A 89 11.57 8.83 20.65
C GLU A 89 10.94 7.53 21.19
N VAL A 90 11.78 6.58 21.62
CA VAL A 90 11.30 5.34 22.24
C VAL A 90 10.65 5.68 23.58
N GLY A 91 9.32 5.56 23.65
CA GLY A 91 8.54 5.81 24.85
C GLY A 91 8.21 7.28 25.15
N TYR A 92 8.57 8.26 24.31
CA TYR A 92 8.13 9.64 24.52
C TYR A 92 8.25 10.48 23.24
N SER A 93 7.52 11.61 23.21
CA SER A 93 7.60 12.60 22.15
C SER A 93 8.53 13.74 22.54
N ARG A 94 9.50 14.09 21.68
CA ARG A 94 10.48 15.15 21.92
C ARG A 94 10.30 16.29 20.93
N PHE A 95 10.30 17.51 21.45
CA PHE A 95 10.21 18.75 20.69
C PHE A 95 11.40 19.64 21.04
N VAL A 96 12.02 20.25 20.03
CA VAL A 96 13.08 21.24 20.21
C VAL A 96 12.59 22.58 19.71
N HIS A 97 12.65 23.58 20.59
CA HIS A 97 12.20 24.94 20.33
C HIS A 97 13.39 25.90 20.41
N ARG A 98 13.54 26.75 19.39
CA ARG A 98 14.58 27.78 19.33
C ARG A 98 14.00 29.13 18.94
N PHE A 99 14.41 30.16 19.66
CA PHE A 99 13.73 31.45 19.66
C PHE A 99 14.58 32.49 18.95
N ALA A 100 14.02 33.15 17.94
CA ALA A 100 14.66 34.32 17.36
C ALA A 100 14.74 35.49 18.37
N SER A 101 13.76 35.59 19.28
CA SER A 101 13.71 36.63 20.31
C SER A 101 14.61 36.34 21.51
N HIS A 102 14.91 35.08 21.78
CA HIS A 102 15.75 34.63 22.90
C HIS A 102 16.85 33.71 22.37
N PRO A 103 17.83 34.23 21.59
CA PRO A 103 18.78 33.41 20.84
C PRO A 103 19.75 32.62 21.73
N TYR A 104 19.81 32.92 23.03
CA TYR A 104 20.62 32.20 24.01
C TYR A 104 19.93 30.95 24.55
N LEU A 105 18.65 30.72 24.23
CA LEU A 105 17.80 29.73 24.86
C LEU A 105 17.33 28.67 23.86
N GLU A 106 17.58 27.41 24.18
CA GLU A 106 16.93 26.25 23.57
C GLU A 106 15.98 25.64 24.61
N VAL A 107 14.76 25.29 24.21
CA VAL A 107 13.80 24.56 25.07
C VAL A 107 13.51 23.21 24.45
N GLU A 108 13.83 22.14 25.17
CA GLU A 108 13.43 20.80 24.80
C GLU A 108 12.20 20.39 25.64
N LYS A 109 11.09 20.08 24.98
CA LYS A 109 9.86 19.57 25.59
C LYS A 109 9.77 18.07 25.35
N ARG A 110 9.52 17.30 26.42
CA ARG A 110 9.30 15.85 26.38
C ARG A 110 7.90 15.54 26.89
N VAL A 111 7.06 14.93 26.07
CA VAL A 111 5.70 14.53 26.44
C VAL A 111 5.64 13.02 26.55
N TRP A 112 5.11 12.51 27.66
CA TRP A 112 4.99 11.08 27.92
C TRP A 112 3.91 10.79 28.95
N VAL A 113 3.47 9.54 29.01
CA VAL A 113 2.40 9.09 29.92
C VAL A 113 2.92 7.88 30.72
N PRO A 114 2.97 7.93 32.06
CA PRO A 114 3.32 6.74 32.84
C PRO A 114 2.41 5.56 32.51
N ARG A 115 2.97 4.35 32.37
CA ARG A 115 2.28 3.19 31.78
C ARG A 115 0.98 2.82 32.52
N HIS A 116 0.97 2.88 33.85
CA HIS A 116 -0.12 2.39 34.69
C HIS A 116 -0.79 3.47 35.56
N HIS A 117 -0.57 4.76 35.27
CA HIS A 117 -1.09 5.85 36.10
C HIS A 117 -1.98 6.81 35.31
N ALA A 118 -3.05 7.29 35.95
CA ALA A 118 -3.99 8.27 35.42
C ALA A 118 -3.37 9.69 35.39
N ALA A 119 -2.27 9.85 34.66
CA ALA A 119 -1.51 11.07 34.58
C ALA A 119 -0.78 11.23 33.24
N VAL A 120 -0.48 12.47 32.87
CA VAL A 120 0.39 12.86 31.76
C VAL A 120 1.51 13.73 32.30
N VAL A 121 2.71 13.58 31.76
CA VAL A 121 3.88 14.37 32.17
C VAL A 121 4.46 15.12 30.96
N ILE A 122 4.71 16.41 31.16
CA ILE A 122 5.41 17.26 30.20
C ILE A 122 6.71 17.74 30.87
N GLY A 123 7.83 17.14 30.47
CA GLY A 123 9.17 17.54 30.88
C GLY A 123 9.65 18.73 30.04
N LEU A 124 10.25 19.72 30.69
CA LEU A 124 10.90 20.86 30.04
C LEU A 124 12.37 20.90 30.44
N ILE A 125 13.25 21.02 29.44
CA ILE A 125 14.69 21.21 29.61
C ILE A 125 15.04 22.55 28.95
N LEU A 126 15.29 23.57 29.76
CA LEU A 126 15.68 24.91 29.32
C LEU A 126 17.21 24.98 29.32
N LYS A 127 17.84 25.06 28.14
CA LYS A 127 19.29 25.09 27.96
C LYS A 127 19.74 26.51 27.61
N ASN A 128 20.69 27.04 28.38
CA ASN A 128 21.33 28.32 28.11
C ASN A 128 22.62 28.10 27.33
N GLU A 129 22.63 28.51 26.06
CA GLU A 129 23.76 28.38 25.15
C GLU A 129 24.78 29.53 25.28
N SER A 130 24.50 30.53 26.14
CA SER A 130 25.40 31.65 26.39
C SER A 130 26.36 31.41 27.57
N ASP A 131 27.39 32.25 27.65
CA ASP A 131 28.45 32.23 28.68
C ASP A 131 28.10 33.03 29.95
N ARG A 132 26.86 33.47 30.10
CA ARG A 132 26.38 34.21 31.28
C ARG A 132 25.08 33.62 31.83
N ASP A 133 24.83 33.88 33.12
CA ASP A 133 23.59 33.50 33.77
C ASP A 133 22.41 34.35 33.27
N TRP A 134 21.22 33.75 33.22
CA TRP A 134 19.96 34.42 32.87
C TRP A 134 18.89 34.18 33.91
N HIS A 135 18.20 35.25 34.31
CA HIS A 135 16.97 35.15 35.08
C HIS A 135 15.79 35.10 34.14
N VAL A 136 15.07 33.98 34.16
CA VAL A 136 13.98 33.69 33.25
C VAL A 136 12.74 33.33 34.05
N ARG A 137 11.57 33.76 33.57
CA ARG A 137 10.28 33.38 34.14
C ARG A 137 9.54 32.46 33.20
N LEU A 138 9.07 31.34 33.74
CA LEU A 138 8.23 30.38 33.05
C LEU A 138 6.77 30.59 33.48
N PHE A 139 5.88 30.67 32.50
CA PHE A 139 4.43 30.68 32.71
C PHE A 139 3.83 29.43 32.11
N THR A 140 3.03 28.72 32.90
CA THR A 140 2.30 27.52 32.48
C THR A 140 0.82 27.80 32.56
N GLU A 141 0.19 27.97 31.40
CA GLU A 141 -1.26 28.18 31.28
C GLU A 141 -1.94 26.87 30.91
N CYS A 142 -2.98 26.51 31.68
CA CYS A 142 -3.83 25.37 31.37
C CYS A 142 -5.30 25.78 31.40
N ARG A 143 -6.12 25.16 30.54
CA ARG A 143 -7.58 25.29 30.54
C ARG A 143 -8.22 23.92 30.74
N SER A 144 -9.06 23.80 31.76
CA SER A 144 -9.82 22.57 31.99
C SER A 144 -10.96 22.41 31.00
N HIS A 145 -11.37 21.16 30.83
CA HIS A 145 -12.63 20.81 30.20
C HIS A 145 -13.11 19.49 30.79
N LEU A 146 -13.67 19.54 31.99
CA LEU A 146 -14.11 18.34 32.69
C LEU A 146 -15.43 17.85 32.09
N SER A 147 -15.31 17.02 31.06
CA SER A 147 -16.46 16.44 30.36
C SER A 147 -16.21 14.96 30.10
N LEU A 148 -17.27 14.16 30.17
CA LEU A 148 -17.22 12.80 29.68
C LEU A 148 -17.10 12.78 28.15
N GLY A 149 -16.38 11.79 27.64
CA GLY A 149 -16.38 11.40 26.24
C GLY A 149 -17.73 10.83 25.80
N TRP A 150 -17.75 9.95 24.81
CA TRP A 150 -18.98 9.29 24.37
C TRP A 150 -19.50 8.33 25.44
N PRO A 151 -20.83 8.26 25.71
CA PRO A 151 -21.83 9.24 25.32
C PRO A 151 -21.67 10.52 26.15
N ARG A 152 -21.69 11.66 25.45
CA ARG A 152 -21.46 12.94 26.08
C ARG A 152 -22.55 13.21 27.12
N ARG A 153 -22.14 13.51 28.35
CA ARG A 153 -23.04 13.98 29.41
C ARG A 153 -22.78 15.45 29.73
N ASP A 154 -23.81 16.14 30.18
CA ASP A 154 -23.72 17.56 30.53
C ASP A 154 -22.74 17.76 31.69
N ALA A 155 -21.67 18.51 31.41
CA ALA A 155 -20.76 19.05 32.41
C ALA A 155 -21.38 20.29 33.07
N GLY A 156 -21.02 20.54 34.32
CA GLY A 156 -21.24 21.82 34.95
C GLY A 156 -20.24 22.87 34.44
N ARG A 157 -19.98 23.86 35.29
CA ARG A 157 -18.92 24.83 35.06
C ARG A 157 -17.68 24.38 35.82
N ASP A 158 -16.54 24.37 35.13
CA ASP A 158 -15.26 24.11 35.77
C ASP A 158 -14.84 25.30 36.64
N VAL A 159 -14.23 25.00 37.80
CA VAL A 159 -13.66 26.00 38.71
C VAL A 159 -12.25 25.59 39.11
N HIS A 160 -11.30 26.51 38.90
CA HIS A 160 -9.91 26.33 39.35
C HIS A 160 -9.70 26.92 40.74
N ARG A 161 -8.92 26.23 41.56
CA ARG A 161 -8.41 26.70 42.85
C ARG A 161 -6.92 26.40 42.93
N PHE A 162 -6.16 27.28 43.56
CA PHE A 162 -4.78 26.97 43.92
C PHE A 162 -4.78 26.24 45.27
N ASP A 163 -4.16 25.06 45.30
CA ASP A 163 -3.98 24.27 46.50
C ASP A 163 -2.55 24.46 47.03
N ALA A 164 -2.44 25.02 48.23
CA ALA A 164 -1.16 25.37 48.84
C ALA A 164 -0.37 24.14 49.33
N ASP A 165 -1.03 23.03 49.65
CA ASP A 165 -0.34 21.81 50.10
C ASP A 165 0.22 21.04 48.90
N LEU A 166 -0.49 21.08 47.77
CA LEU A 166 -0.06 20.47 46.52
C LEU A 166 0.88 21.38 45.71
N GLN A 167 0.90 22.69 45.98
CA GLN A 167 1.56 23.70 45.14
C GLN A 167 1.09 23.63 43.67
N ALA A 168 -0.19 23.35 43.48
CA ALA A 168 -0.78 22.98 42.20
C ALA A 168 -2.14 23.66 42.01
N ILE A 169 -2.65 23.63 40.78
CA ILE A 169 -4.04 23.97 40.49
C ILE A 169 -4.89 22.71 40.59
N LEU A 170 -5.99 22.83 41.32
CA LEU A 170 -7.09 21.88 41.41
C LEU A 170 -8.28 22.43 40.60
N ALA A 171 -8.67 21.76 39.54
CA ALA A 171 -9.90 22.00 38.81
C ALA A 171 -10.98 20.99 39.21
N LEU A 172 -12.18 21.50 39.45
CA LEU A 172 -13.36 20.73 39.83
C LEU A 172 -14.53 21.15 38.96
N ASP A 173 -15.40 20.21 38.62
CA ASP A 173 -16.70 20.52 38.02
C ASP A 173 -17.71 20.87 39.12
N GLU A 174 -18.53 21.92 38.90
CA GLU A 174 -19.53 22.34 39.89
C GLU A 174 -20.73 21.40 40.01
N ALA A 175 -21.08 20.67 38.94
CA ALA A 175 -22.21 19.74 38.95
C ALA A 175 -21.78 18.33 39.40
N HIS A 176 -20.53 17.95 39.11
CA HIS A 176 -19.92 16.65 39.41
C HIS A 176 -18.59 16.84 40.18
N PRO A 177 -18.64 17.09 41.50
CA PRO A 177 -17.44 17.41 42.30
C PRO A 177 -16.38 16.30 42.38
N ASP A 178 -16.73 15.09 41.94
CA ASP A 178 -15.87 13.92 41.81
C ASP A 178 -15.04 13.93 40.51
N TRP A 179 -15.35 14.83 39.57
CA TRP A 179 -14.54 15.08 38.38
C TRP A 179 -13.45 16.08 38.71
N VAL A 180 -12.21 15.60 38.65
CA VAL A 180 -11.05 16.33 39.17
C VAL A 180 -9.92 16.31 38.16
N ALA A 181 -9.31 17.47 37.94
CA ALA A 181 -7.99 17.58 37.33
C ALA A 181 -7.04 18.37 38.24
N ILE A 182 -5.78 17.92 38.31
CA ILE A 182 -4.71 18.52 39.09
C ILE A 182 -3.52 18.73 38.17
N TRP A 183 -2.93 19.92 38.19
CA TRP A 183 -1.64 20.13 37.53
C TRP A 183 -0.75 21.11 38.28
N GLY A 184 0.55 20.84 38.22
CA GLY A 184 1.59 21.68 38.79
C GLY A 184 2.96 21.22 38.33
N ILE A 185 3.97 22.03 38.63
CA ILE A 185 5.37 21.73 38.30
C ILE A 185 6.07 21.22 39.56
N ASP A 186 7.11 20.40 39.39
CA ASP A 186 8.04 19.96 40.45
C ASP A 186 8.86 21.08 41.14
N ARG A 187 8.39 22.33 41.04
CA ARG A 187 8.88 23.51 41.76
C ARG A 187 7.71 24.34 42.25
N PRO A 188 7.77 24.91 43.47
CA PRO A 188 6.75 25.83 43.95
C PRO A 188 6.61 27.07 43.04
N PRO A 189 5.38 27.45 42.63
CA PRO A 189 5.16 28.68 41.89
C PRO A 189 5.34 29.91 42.79
N VAL A 190 5.87 31.00 42.23
CA VAL A 190 6.02 32.28 42.93
C VAL A 190 4.76 33.14 42.85
N ALA A 191 3.94 32.91 41.83
CA ALA A 191 2.66 33.58 41.63
C ALA A 191 1.73 32.70 40.78
N TYR A 192 0.43 32.99 40.83
CA TYR A 192 -0.57 32.32 40.00
C TYR A 192 -1.72 33.28 39.65
N CYS A 193 -2.44 32.97 38.57
CA CYS A 193 -3.66 33.65 38.17
C CYS A 193 -4.77 32.63 37.95
N LEU A 194 -5.95 32.87 38.53
CA LEU A 194 -7.17 32.12 38.25
C LEU A 194 -7.99 32.93 37.23
N GLY A 195 -8.13 32.41 36.02
CA GLY A 195 -8.68 33.09 34.85
C GLY A 195 -7.79 32.96 33.62
N THR A 196 -8.27 33.44 32.47
CA THR A 196 -7.51 33.44 31.21
C THR A 196 -6.25 34.29 31.33
N PHE A 197 -5.10 33.74 30.99
CA PHE A 197 -3.86 34.51 30.96
C PHE A 197 -3.90 35.51 29.80
N HIS A 198 -3.46 36.73 30.07
CA HIS A 198 -3.27 37.74 29.04
C HIS A 198 -1.96 38.47 29.31
N PRO A 199 -1.11 38.76 28.31
CA PRO A 199 0.17 39.45 28.54
C PRO A 199 0.03 40.78 29.27
N GLY A 200 -1.11 41.46 29.15
CA GLY A 200 -1.43 42.68 29.91
C GLY A 200 -1.59 42.50 31.43
N LEU A 201 -1.64 41.26 31.94
CA LEU A 201 -1.61 40.97 33.38
C LEU A 201 -0.18 41.01 33.96
N LEU A 202 0.84 41.14 33.11
CA LEU A 202 2.23 41.17 33.54
C LEU A 202 2.68 42.61 33.82
N SER A 203 3.17 42.85 35.04
CA SER A 203 3.88 44.08 35.40
C SER A 203 5.37 43.78 35.60
N HIS A 204 6.22 44.30 34.70
CA HIS A 204 7.64 43.94 34.64
C HIS A 204 7.89 42.42 34.66
N GLY A 205 7.03 41.67 33.94
CA GLY A 205 7.07 40.21 33.88
C GLY A 205 6.59 39.49 35.14
N ASN A 206 6.02 40.18 36.13
CA ASN A 206 5.38 39.55 37.28
C ASN A 206 3.88 39.47 37.08
N LEU A 207 3.33 38.29 37.32
CA LEU A 207 1.90 38.03 37.35
C LEU A 207 1.30 38.62 38.62
N SER A 208 0.32 39.49 38.48
CA SER A 208 -0.46 39.97 39.63
C SER A 208 -1.37 38.85 40.13
N THR A 209 -1.14 38.37 41.34
CA THR A 209 -1.94 37.29 41.95
C THR A 209 -3.40 37.74 42.05
N HIS A 210 -4.24 37.21 41.16
CA HIS A 210 -5.66 37.56 41.11
C HIS A 210 -6.50 36.30 41.31
N GLY A 211 -7.03 36.17 42.52
CA GLY A 211 -8.09 35.24 42.83
C GLY A 211 -9.44 35.90 42.57
N SER A 212 -10.02 35.66 41.40
CA SER A 212 -11.46 35.49 41.15
C SER A 212 -11.79 35.64 39.65
N GLY A 213 -11.17 34.85 38.77
CA GLY A 213 -11.52 34.84 37.35
C GLY A 213 -12.37 33.64 36.98
N LEU A 214 -13.68 33.72 37.22
CA LEU A 214 -14.62 32.88 36.47
C LEU A 214 -14.50 33.29 34.99
N SER A 215 -14.23 32.35 34.09
CA SER A 215 -14.24 32.69 32.66
C SER A 215 -15.67 32.94 32.20
N GLU A 216 -15.86 33.88 31.28
CA GLU A 216 -17.15 34.20 30.65
C GLU A 216 -17.72 33.04 29.82
N SER A 217 -17.01 31.91 29.69
CA SER A 217 -17.32 30.80 28.78
C SER A 217 -17.66 29.46 29.44
N GLY A 218 -17.72 29.38 30.77
CA GLY A 218 -18.00 28.13 31.49
C GLY A 218 -16.83 27.15 31.61
N ARG A 219 -15.68 27.44 30.98
CA ARG A 219 -14.42 26.66 31.10
C ARG A 219 -13.39 27.44 31.91
N ALA A 220 -12.78 26.86 32.94
CA ALA A 220 -11.81 27.58 33.76
C ALA A 220 -10.40 27.53 33.16
N CYS A 221 -9.66 28.62 33.34
CA CYS A 221 -8.25 28.75 32.97
C CYS A 221 -7.45 29.15 34.19
N SER A 222 -6.16 28.82 34.22
CA SER A 222 -5.23 29.39 35.18
C SER A 222 -3.80 29.32 34.70
N CYS A 223 -2.97 30.20 35.25
CA CYS A 223 -1.55 30.27 34.95
C CYS A 223 -0.70 30.20 36.22
N LEU A 224 0.37 29.41 36.20
CA LEU A 224 1.40 29.37 37.24
C LEU A 224 2.67 30.07 36.75
N GLN A 225 3.27 30.93 37.57
CA GLN A 225 4.56 31.57 37.31
C GLN A 225 5.66 30.92 38.17
N HIS A 226 6.79 30.60 37.53
CA HIS A 226 8.00 30.13 38.19
C HIS A 226 9.19 31.02 37.79
N ASP A 227 9.98 31.43 38.79
CA ASP A 227 11.22 32.17 38.57
C ASP A 227 12.41 31.20 38.53
N LEU A 228 13.22 31.27 37.48
CA LEU A 228 14.29 30.33 37.19
C LEU A 228 15.61 31.10 36.99
N LEU A 229 16.68 30.55 37.56
CA LEU A 229 18.06 30.93 37.22
C LEU A 229 18.58 29.90 36.22
N LEU A 230 18.85 30.33 34.99
CA LEU A 230 19.53 29.53 33.97
C LEU A 230 21.03 29.82 34.02
N PRO A 231 21.87 28.90 34.52
CA PRO A 231 23.31 29.13 34.61
C PRO A 231 23.97 29.21 33.23
N ALA A 232 25.08 29.93 33.12
CA ALA A 232 25.94 29.97 31.94
C ALA A 232 26.29 28.57 31.44
N ALA A 233 26.08 28.30 30.15
CA ALA A 233 26.33 27.01 29.50
C ALA A 233 25.69 25.80 30.24
N GLY A 234 24.57 26.02 30.94
CA GLY A 234 23.90 24.99 31.73
C GLY A 234 22.41 24.88 31.41
N GLU A 235 21.71 24.05 32.17
CA GLU A 235 20.31 23.74 31.93
C GLU A 235 19.48 23.66 33.22
N VAL A 236 18.18 23.87 33.08
CA VAL A 236 17.18 23.64 34.14
C VAL A 236 16.13 22.65 33.63
N ARG A 237 15.84 21.64 34.46
CA ARG A 237 14.83 20.61 34.19
C ARG A 237 13.63 20.80 35.10
N LEU A 238 12.44 20.64 34.52
CA LEU A 238 11.15 20.79 35.18
C LEU A 238 10.19 19.71 34.66
N ASN A 239 9.28 19.24 35.49
CA ASN A 239 8.20 18.35 35.08
C ASN A 239 6.85 18.96 35.46
N LEU A 240 6.01 19.22 34.46
CA LEU A 240 4.59 19.45 34.65
C LEU A 240 3.91 18.08 34.74
N VAL A 241 3.25 17.80 35.86
CA VAL A 241 2.39 16.62 36.03
C VAL A 241 0.94 17.06 35.94
N ILE A 242 0.15 16.35 35.13
CA ILE A 242 -1.30 16.52 35.02
C ILE A 242 -1.92 15.18 35.42
N ALA A 243 -2.76 15.15 36.44
CA ALA A 243 -3.42 13.93 36.90
C ALA A 243 -4.90 14.21 37.22
N GLY A 244 -5.74 13.19 37.19
CA GLY A 244 -7.17 13.40 37.40
C GLY A 244 -8.01 12.16 37.18
N GLY A 245 -9.32 12.36 37.11
CA GLY A 245 -10.30 11.32 36.84
C GLY A 245 -11.67 11.64 37.43
N ASN A 246 -12.59 10.68 37.33
CA ASN A 246 -13.98 10.78 37.78
C ASN A 246 -14.26 9.96 39.06
N LYS A 247 -13.21 9.64 39.84
CA LYS A 247 -13.31 8.81 41.06
C LYS A 247 -13.08 9.62 42.35
N GLY A 248 -13.05 10.95 42.23
CA GLY A 248 -12.89 11.87 43.36
C GLY A 248 -11.47 12.36 43.60
N GLN A 249 -11.39 13.43 44.41
CA GLN A 249 -10.18 14.20 44.66
C GLN A 249 -9.06 13.39 45.34
N ASP A 250 -9.37 12.54 46.31
CA ASP A 250 -8.35 11.81 47.07
C ASP A 250 -7.51 10.87 46.17
N GLN A 251 -8.16 10.19 45.22
CA GLN A 251 -7.48 9.35 44.24
C GLN A 251 -6.61 10.18 43.29
N ALA A 252 -7.15 11.30 42.78
CA ALA A 252 -6.39 12.22 41.91
C ALA A 252 -5.16 12.77 42.63
N VAL A 253 -5.28 13.17 43.90
CA VAL A 253 -4.18 13.65 44.74
C VAL A 253 -3.13 12.57 44.97
N ALA A 254 -3.55 11.33 45.25
CA ALA A 254 -2.62 10.22 45.45
C ALA A 254 -1.79 9.94 44.19
N VAL A 255 -2.43 9.89 43.01
CA VAL A 255 -1.75 9.71 41.72
C VAL A 255 -0.82 10.90 41.44
N TYR A 256 -1.29 12.13 41.60
CA TYR A 256 -0.50 13.34 41.40
C TYR A 256 0.78 13.33 42.24
N ARG A 257 0.66 13.10 43.55
CA ARG A 257 1.81 13.04 44.47
C ARG A 257 2.78 11.91 44.11
N HIS A 258 2.26 10.74 43.76
CA HIS A 258 3.10 9.60 43.38
C HIS A 258 3.91 9.90 42.11
N VAL A 259 3.25 10.36 41.05
CA VAL A 259 3.89 10.66 39.77
C VAL A 259 4.88 11.83 39.91
N MET A 260 4.52 12.88 40.66
CA MET A 260 5.42 14.01 40.93
C MET A 260 6.71 13.57 41.64
N ALA A 261 6.62 12.62 42.57
CA ALA A 261 7.78 12.13 43.32
C ALA A 261 8.67 11.15 42.53
N HIS A 262 8.11 10.45 41.53
CA HIS A 262 8.79 9.34 40.83
C HIS A 262 8.86 9.53 39.31
N ALA A 263 8.73 10.76 38.81
CA ALA A 263 8.65 11.04 37.37
C ALA A 263 9.85 10.48 36.57
N ALA A 264 11.06 10.56 37.12
CA ALA A 264 12.25 10.01 36.47
C ALA A 264 12.20 8.48 36.33
N ASP A 265 11.92 7.78 37.44
CA ASP A 265 11.83 6.32 37.47
C ASP A 265 10.71 5.79 36.56
N LEU A 266 9.56 6.48 36.53
CA LEU A 266 8.42 6.11 35.67
C LEU A 266 8.71 6.34 34.18
N LEU A 267 9.51 7.36 33.83
CA LEU A 267 9.97 7.55 32.45
C LEU A 267 10.97 6.45 32.05
N GLU A 268 11.90 6.09 32.93
CA GLU A 268 12.84 4.99 32.70
C GLU A 268 12.10 3.65 32.52
N GLU A 269 11.09 3.36 33.35
CA GLU A 269 10.22 2.18 33.20
C GLU A 269 9.55 2.16 31.82
N ARG A 270 8.99 3.30 31.39
CA ARG A 270 8.34 3.43 30.07
C ARG A 270 9.32 3.21 28.93
N ILE A 271 10.49 3.85 28.96
CA ILE A 271 11.52 3.67 27.93
C ILE A 271 11.95 2.20 27.86
N ALA A 272 12.23 1.58 29.02
CA ALA A 272 12.62 0.18 29.10
C ALA A 272 11.53 -0.76 28.54
N HIS A 273 10.25 -0.47 28.81
CA HIS A 273 9.13 -1.24 28.27
C HIS A 273 9.09 -1.20 26.73
N TYR A 274 9.16 -0.01 26.11
CA TYR A 274 9.17 0.09 24.65
C TYR A 274 10.45 -0.46 24.02
N GLN A 275 11.60 -0.37 24.70
CA GLN A 275 12.83 -1.02 24.26
C GLN A 275 12.67 -2.55 24.27
N ALA A 276 12.16 -3.13 25.36
CA ALA A 276 11.86 -4.56 25.45
C ALA A 276 10.83 -4.99 24.38
N LEU A 277 9.79 -4.18 24.14
CA LEU A 277 8.83 -4.44 23.06
C LEU A 277 9.52 -4.48 21.69
N MET A 278 10.51 -3.62 21.44
CA MET A 278 11.24 -3.60 20.17
C MET A 278 12.27 -4.74 20.07
N GLU A 279 12.96 -5.06 21.17
CA GLU A 279 14.11 -5.95 21.21
C GLU A 279 13.76 -7.40 21.55
N ASP A 280 12.86 -7.64 22.50
CA ASP A 280 12.62 -8.98 23.06
C ASP A 280 11.48 -9.75 22.37
N THR A 281 10.61 -9.04 21.66
CA THR A 281 9.57 -9.64 20.80
C THR A 281 10.08 -9.92 19.39
N VAL A 282 9.21 -10.40 18.50
CA VAL A 282 9.57 -10.71 17.11
C VAL A 282 10.22 -9.49 16.42
N ARG A 283 11.34 -9.71 15.73
CA ARG A 283 12.03 -8.68 14.94
C ARG A 283 12.16 -9.13 13.49
N LEU A 284 12.05 -8.15 12.60
CA LEU A 284 12.15 -8.32 11.16
C LEU A 284 13.50 -7.78 10.66
N GLU A 285 14.17 -8.56 9.82
CA GLU A 285 15.32 -8.13 9.04
C GLU A 285 15.12 -8.51 7.58
N THR A 286 14.99 -7.49 6.73
CA THR A 286 14.92 -7.60 5.27
C THR A 286 15.85 -6.58 4.62
N PRO A 287 16.14 -6.70 3.31
CA PRO A 287 16.82 -5.65 2.54
C PRO A 287 16.02 -4.34 2.46
N ASP A 288 14.72 -4.36 2.78
CA ASP A 288 13.87 -3.17 2.79
C ASP A 288 13.89 -2.49 4.17
N TYR A 289 14.70 -1.45 4.28
CA TYR A 289 14.86 -0.70 5.53
C TYR A 289 13.56 -0.04 5.99
N ALA A 290 12.72 0.45 5.07
CA ALA A 290 11.46 1.09 5.43
C ALA A 290 10.50 0.07 6.05
N LEU A 291 10.41 -1.14 5.47
CA LEU A 291 9.61 -2.22 6.03
C LEU A 291 10.10 -2.66 7.42
N ASN A 292 11.41 -2.83 7.60
CA ASN A 292 11.98 -3.17 8.92
C ASN A 292 11.63 -2.11 9.97
N LYS A 293 11.76 -0.83 9.61
CA LYS A 293 11.47 0.29 10.49
C LYS A 293 9.97 0.40 10.80
N ALA A 294 9.11 0.23 9.79
CA ALA A 294 7.66 0.22 9.96
C ALA A 294 7.20 -0.92 10.87
N PHE A 295 7.76 -2.13 10.70
CA PHE A 295 7.43 -3.28 11.55
C PHE A 295 7.75 -3.02 13.03
N LEU A 296 8.89 -2.38 13.34
CA LEU A 296 9.23 -1.99 14.71
C LEU A 296 8.26 -0.96 15.28
N TRP A 297 7.96 0.10 14.51
CA TRP A 297 7.02 1.14 14.93
C TRP A 297 5.58 0.65 15.00
N ALA A 298 5.19 -0.35 14.22
CA ALA A 298 3.87 -0.95 14.28
C ALA A 298 3.63 -1.60 15.63
N LYS A 299 4.60 -2.34 16.17
CA LYS A 299 4.52 -2.89 17.54
C LYS A 299 4.33 -1.79 18.59
N ALA A 300 5.14 -0.72 18.50
CA ALA A 300 5.03 0.41 19.42
C ALA A 300 3.68 1.13 19.29
N GLY A 301 3.21 1.33 18.06
CA GLY A 301 1.91 1.92 17.74
C GLY A 301 0.76 1.12 18.31
N THR A 302 0.78 -0.21 18.19
CA THR A 302 -0.25 -1.08 18.79
C THR A 302 -0.28 -0.98 20.32
N GLU A 303 0.86 -0.84 20.99
CA GLU A 303 0.92 -0.66 22.45
C GLU A 303 0.23 0.63 22.92
N ASP A 304 0.26 1.71 22.12
CA ASP A 304 -0.34 3.00 22.49
C ASP A 304 -1.87 2.94 22.65
N PHE A 305 -2.52 1.96 22.03
CA PHE A 305 -3.98 1.83 22.05
C PHE A 305 -4.49 0.97 23.21
N LYS A 306 -3.61 0.33 23.97
CA LYS A 306 -4.02 -0.47 25.12
C LYS A 306 -4.51 0.44 26.23
N HIS A 307 -5.77 0.27 26.60
CA HIS A 307 -6.37 0.97 27.72
C HIS A 307 -6.90 -0.01 28.76
N PHE A 308 -6.61 0.26 30.02
CA PHE A 308 -7.07 -0.50 31.18
C PHE A 308 -8.03 0.35 32.02
N ASP A 309 -9.32 0.04 31.90
CA ASP A 309 -10.33 0.59 32.77
C ASP A 309 -10.47 -0.31 34.02
N PRO A 310 -10.50 0.23 35.25
CA PRO A 310 -10.56 -0.63 36.43
C PRO A 310 -11.94 -1.23 36.69
N ASP A 311 -13.00 -0.73 36.04
CA ASP A 311 -14.36 -1.25 36.12
C ASP A 311 -14.61 -2.30 35.02
N PHE A 312 -13.96 -2.19 33.85
CA PHE A 312 -14.18 -3.09 32.70
C PHE A 312 -13.04 -4.06 32.40
N GLY A 313 -11.78 -3.64 32.53
CA GLY A 313 -10.60 -4.42 32.16
C GLY A 313 -9.76 -3.81 31.03
N LEU A 314 -8.87 -4.63 30.47
CA LEU A 314 -7.98 -4.24 29.36
C LEU A 314 -8.70 -4.39 28.02
N CYS A 315 -8.63 -3.37 27.16
CA CYS A 315 -9.09 -3.43 25.77
C CYS A 315 -8.33 -2.43 24.90
N TYR A 316 -8.52 -2.49 23.58
CA TYR A 316 -7.96 -1.52 22.64
C TYR A 316 -8.94 -0.37 22.41
N PHE A 317 -8.42 0.86 22.42
CA PHE A 317 -9.05 1.93 21.66
C PHE A 317 -8.84 1.71 20.16
N ALA A 318 -9.80 2.14 19.36
CA ALA A 318 -9.68 2.02 17.92
C ALA A 318 -8.65 3.02 17.38
N GLY A 319 -8.91 4.33 17.47
CA GLY A 319 -8.12 5.32 16.73
C GLY A 319 -8.08 6.70 17.39
N PHE A 320 -6.94 7.38 17.28
CA PHE A 320 -6.80 8.77 17.73
C PHE A 320 -6.89 9.75 16.55
N PRO A 321 -7.56 10.90 16.73
CA PRO A 321 -8.20 11.35 17.97
C PRO A 321 -9.61 10.81 18.23
N ALA A 322 -10.32 10.32 17.21
CA ALA A 322 -11.79 10.24 17.24
C ALA A 322 -12.38 9.10 18.08
N TYR A 323 -11.72 7.95 18.09
CA TYR A 323 -12.24 6.68 18.60
C TYR A 323 -11.43 6.16 19.81
N ASN A 324 -11.34 6.98 20.85
CA ASN A 324 -10.77 6.65 22.17
C ASN A 324 -11.74 5.86 23.07
N PHE A 325 -12.48 4.92 22.48
CA PHE A 325 -13.40 3.98 23.14
C PHE A 325 -13.31 2.61 22.46
N TYR A 326 -14.03 1.62 22.97
CA TYR A 326 -13.82 0.22 22.59
C TYR A 326 -14.71 -0.21 21.43
N PHE A 327 -14.12 -1.00 20.53
CA PHE A 327 -14.81 -1.70 19.45
C PHE A 327 -14.41 -3.17 19.48
N ALA A 328 -15.38 -4.08 19.47
CA ALA A 328 -15.08 -5.51 19.44
C ALA A 328 -14.47 -5.93 18.09
N SER A 329 -15.08 -5.49 16.98
CA SER A 329 -14.58 -5.68 15.60
C SER A 329 -13.14 -5.22 15.44
N ASP A 330 -12.83 -4.03 15.94
CA ASP A 330 -11.54 -3.39 15.74
C ASP A 330 -10.48 -4.11 16.56
N SER A 331 -10.83 -4.44 17.81
CA SER A 331 -10.01 -5.27 18.67
C SER A 331 -9.70 -6.61 18.01
N PHE A 332 -10.67 -7.28 17.39
CA PHE A 332 -10.42 -8.55 16.69
C PHE A 332 -9.42 -8.40 15.55
N ARG A 333 -9.51 -7.32 14.75
CA ARG A 333 -8.52 -7.01 13.70
C ARG A 333 -7.13 -6.76 14.29
N ILE A 334 -7.03 -6.00 15.38
CA ILE A 334 -5.75 -5.72 16.07
C ILE A 334 -5.14 -7.02 16.62
N LEU A 335 -5.98 -7.90 17.17
CA LEU A 335 -5.55 -9.13 17.81
C LEU A 335 -4.86 -10.10 16.84
N HIS A 336 -5.22 -10.14 15.55
CA HIS A 336 -4.46 -10.92 14.57
C HIS A 336 -2.96 -10.56 14.55
N GLY A 337 -2.64 -9.26 14.54
CA GLY A 337 -1.25 -8.78 14.61
C GLY A 337 -0.62 -9.01 15.98
N ALA A 338 -1.37 -8.78 17.07
CA ALA A 338 -0.88 -8.97 18.43
C ALA A 338 -0.54 -10.44 18.75
N ILE A 339 -1.37 -11.38 18.29
CA ILE A 339 -1.17 -12.83 18.41
C ILE A 339 0.14 -13.24 17.72
N CYS A 340 0.34 -12.78 16.48
CA CYS A 340 1.55 -13.06 15.71
C CYS A 340 2.80 -12.40 16.33
N ALA A 341 2.64 -11.24 16.96
CA ALA A 341 3.71 -10.57 17.71
C ALA A 341 4.07 -11.26 19.03
N GLY A 342 3.25 -12.20 19.49
CA GLY A 342 3.45 -12.95 20.72
C GLY A 342 2.85 -12.30 21.97
N ASP A 343 1.89 -11.39 21.83
CA ASP A 343 1.26 -10.65 22.94
C ASP A 343 0.05 -11.38 23.54
N TRP A 344 0.25 -12.65 23.89
CA TRP A 344 -0.86 -13.55 24.23
C TRP A 344 -1.52 -13.24 25.57
N ASP A 345 -0.79 -12.65 26.51
CA ASP A 345 -1.34 -12.34 27.84
C ASP A 345 -2.37 -11.21 27.77
N ASP A 346 -2.02 -10.10 27.12
CA ASP A 346 -2.97 -9.02 26.89
C ASP A 346 -4.10 -9.49 25.95
N THR A 347 -3.83 -10.35 24.94
CA THR A 347 -4.91 -10.96 24.11
C THR A 347 -5.95 -11.69 24.96
N ARG A 348 -5.54 -12.50 25.94
CA ARG A 348 -6.48 -13.22 26.81
C ARG A 348 -7.35 -12.26 27.62
N GLU A 349 -6.74 -11.23 28.21
CA GLU A 349 -7.48 -10.24 29.01
C GLU A 349 -8.46 -9.42 28.15
N ILE A 350 -8.08 -9.07 26.92
CA ILE A 350 -8.93 -8.33 25.99
C ILE A 350 -10.11 -9.19 25.54
N LEU A 351 -9.90 -10.45 25.18
CA LEU A 351 -10.98 -11.36 24.83
C LEU A 351 -11.92 -11.59 26.03
N ARG A 352 -11.40 -11.76 27.25
CA ARG A 352 -12.23 -11.85 28.47
C ARG A 352 -13.08 -10.59 28.66
N MET A 353 -12.49 -9.41 28.52
CA MET A 353 -13.20 -8.14 28.65
C MET A 353 -14.35 -8.07 27.64
N ILE A 354 -14.07 -8.29 26.35
CA ILE A 354 -15.09 -8.24 25.29
C ILE A 354 -16.24 -9.22 25.56
N LEU A 355 -15.89 -10.48 25.84
CA LEU A 355 -16.86 -11.57 25.97
C LEU A 355 -17.65 -11.53 27.29
N SER A 356 -17.13 -10.87 28.32
CA SER A 356 -17.88 -10.69 29.58
C SER A 356 -19.17 -9.87 29.40
N TYR A 357 -19.27 -9.10 28.31
CA TYR A 357 -20.44 -8.31 27.93
C TYR A 357 -21.24 -8.89 26.75
N GLN A 358 -20.94 -10.12 26.30
CA GLN A 358 -21.70 -10.83 25.26
C GLN A 358 -23.14 -11.06 25.72
N ALA A 359 -24.12 -10.81 24.83
CA ALA A 359 -25.54 -10.91 25.14
C ALA A 359 -25.94 -12.33 25.54
N GLN A 360 -26.64 -12.46 26.67
CA GLN A 360 -27.11 -13.76 27.19
C GLN A 360 -28.58 -14.02 26.89
N GLU A 361 -29.36 -12.96 26.68
CA GLU A 361 -30.81 -13.00 26.46
C GLU A 361 -31.19 -12.03 25.33
N THR A 362 -32.38 -12.21 24.76
CA THR A 362 -32.92 -11.29 23.74
C THR A 362 -33.23 -9.93 24.38
N GLY A 363 -32.62 -8.88 23.82
CA GLY A 363 -32.84 -7.48 24.20
C GLY A 363 -33.78 -6.75 23.24
N ALA A 364 -33.81 -5.42 23.32
CA ALA A 364 -34.55 -4.58 22.38
C ALA A 364 -33.97 -4.67 20.96
N ASP A 365 -32.63 -4.60 20.85
CA ASP A 365 -31.88 -4.57 19.60
C ASP A 365 -30.74 -5.61 19.58
N THR A 366 -30.83 -6.66 20.41
CA THR A 366 -29.77 -7.68 20.55
C THR A 366 -30.32 -9.09 20.66
N LEU A 367 -29.62 -10.07 20.09
CA LEU A 367 -29.96 -11.49 20.21
C LEU A 367 -28.99 -12.23 21.17
N PRO A 368 -29.41 -13.37 21.76
CA PRO A 368 -28.51 -14.20 22.56
C PRO A 368 -27.27 -14.64 21.76
N GLY A 369 -26.09 -14.57 22.38
CA GLY A 369 -24.81 -14.90 21.77
C GLY A 369 -24.15 -13.74 21.01
N GLU A 370 -24.82 -12.61 20.88
CA GLU A 370 -24.29 -11.44 20.19
C GLU A 370 -23.14 -10.76 20.96
N ILE A 371 -22.07 -10.42 20.24
CA ILE A 371 -20.99 -9.57 20.72
C ILE A 371 -21.30 -8.12 20.31
N TRP A 372 -21.13 -7.20 21.26
CA TRP A 372 -21.40 -5.77 21.07
C TRP A 372 -20.47 -5.15 20.02
N HIS A 373 -20.95 -4.13 19.30
CA HIS A 373 -20.15 -3.43 18.31
C HIS A 373 -19.20 -2.43 18.95
N GLU A 374 -19.78 -1.48 19.70
CA GLU A 374 -19.08 -0.41 20.41
C GLU A 374 -19.41 -0.47 21.91
N MET A 375 -18.44 -0.13 22.73
CA MET A 375 -18.63 0.10 24.15
C MET A 375 -17.85 1.35 24.58
N SER A 376 -18.56 2.28 25.20
CA SER A 376 -17.94 3.48 25.74
C SER A 376 -17.09 3.16 26.97
N THR A 377 -16.24 4.10 27.35
CA THR A 377 -15.52 4.09 28.62
C THR A 377 -16.42 4.40 29.83
N THR A 378 -17.74 4.56 29.61
CA THR A 378 -18.79 4.60 30.65
C THR A 378 -19.62 3.31 30.71
N GLY A 379 -19.40 2.35 29.80
CA GLY A 379 -20.11 1.08 29.72
C GLY A 379 -21.41 1.11 28.91
N ASP A 380 -21.71 2.22 28.23
CA ASP A 380 -22.81 2.32 27.28
C ASP A 380 -22.44 1.54 26.00
N ARG A 381 -23.36 0.73 25.46
CA ARG A 381 -23.08 -0.23 24.37
C ARG A 381 -24.00 -0.02 23.17
N ILE A 382 -23.47 -0.27 21.97
CA ILE A 382 -24.22 -0.31 20.71
C ILE A 382 -24.17 -1.74 20.13
N SER A 383 -25.30 -2.21 19.62
CA SER A 383 -25.54 -3.52 19.00
C SER A 383 -26.82 -3.40 18.13
N PRO A 384 -27.05 -4.22 17.08
CA PRO A 384 -26.36 -5.46 16.70
C PRO A 384 -25.20 -5.30 15.69
N ASN A 385 -24.25 -6.26 15.63
CA ASN A 385 -23.19 -6.31 14.60
C ASN A 385 -22.67 -7.74 14.31
N PHE A 386 -22.46 -8.08 13.03
CA PHE A 386 -21.86 -9.34 12.57
C PHE A 386 -20.41 -9.57 13.01
N CYS A 387 -19.77 -8.62 13.70
CA CYS A 387 -18.48 -8.85 14.37
C CYS A 387 -18.48 -10.10 15.28
N THR A 388 -19.67 -10.53 15.75
CA THR A 388 -19.88 -11.81 16.44
C THR A 388 -19.30 -13.00 15.65
N LEU A 389 -19.37 -12.98 14.32
CA LEU A 389 -18.88 -14.03 13.43
C LEU A 389 -17.36 -14.04 13.25
N ASP A 390 -16.68 -12.94 13.55
CA ASP A 390 -15.21 -12.84 13.46
C ASP A 390 -14.52 -13.51 14.67
N PHE A 391 -15.26 -13.72 15.76
CA PHE A 391 -14.73 -14.27 16.99
C PHE A 391 -14.28 -15.75 16.86
N PRO A 392 -15.07 -16.69 16.30
CA PRO A 392 -14.61 -18.09 16.18
C PRO A 392 -13.31 -18.27 15.36
N PRO A 393 -13.14 -17.64 14.17
CA PRO A 393 -11.87 -17.69 13.44
C PRO A 393 -10.70 -17.05 14.21
N LEU A 394 -10.94 -15.95 14.93
CA LEU A 394 -9.91 -15.34 15.77
C LEU A 394 -9.48 -16.24 16.94
N LEU A 395 -10.43 -16.92 17.59
CA LEU A 395 -10.10 -17.86 18.67
C LEU A 395 -9.32 -19.06 18.14
N GLU A 396 -9.64 -19.54 16.95
CA GLU A 396 -8.85 -20.57 16.29
C GLU A 396 -7.44 -20.08 15.99
N HIS A 397 -7.31 -18.85 15.47
CA HIS A 397 -6.01 -18.22 15.23
C HIS A 397 -5.19 -18.14 16.52
N PHE A 398 -5.77 -17.66 17.62
CA PHE A 398 -5.15 -17.66 18.93
C PHE A 398 -4.71 -19.07 19.36
N TYR A 399 -5.58 -20.07 19.23
CA TYR A 399 -5.28 -21.45 19.61
C TYR A 399 -4.14 -22.05 18.77
N ARG A 400 -4.09 -21.80 17.46
CA ARG A 400 -3.03 -22.28 16.58
C ARG A 400 -1.66 -21.73 16.96
N TRP A 401 -1.60 -20.48 17.42
CA TRP A 401 -0.36 -19.82 17.87
C TRP A 401 0.06 -20.21 19.28
N THR A 402 -0.88 -20.48 20.18
CA THR A 402 -0.60 -20.66 21.62
C THR A 402 -0.66 -22.11 22.08
N GLY A 403 -1.51 -22.94 21.45
CA GLY A 403 -1.89 -24.26 21.95
C GLY A 403 -2.66 -24.22 23.28
N ASP A 404 -3.15 -23.05 23.70
CA ASP A 404 -3.73 -22.82 25.03
C ASP A 404 -5.14 -23.45 25.16
N ARG A 405 -5.14 -24.76 25.41
CA ARG A 405 -6.37 -25.54 25.58
C ARG A 405 -7.18 -25.11 26.79
N ALA A 406 -6.52 -24.69 27.88
CA ALA A 406 -7.21 -24.26 29.09
C ALA A 406 -8.04 -23.00 28.82
N PHE A 407 -7.48 -22.04 28.10
CA PHE A 407 -8.21 -20.84 27.69
C PHE A 407 -9.31 -21.13 26.66
N LEU A 408 -9.07 -22.04 25.70
CA LEU A 408 -10.11 -22.50 24.79
C LEU A 408 -11.30 -23.11 25.55
N GLU A 409 -11.05 -23.99 26.52
CA GLU A 409 -12.10 -24.61 27.34
C GLU A 409 -12.83 -23.58 28.22
N GLU A 410 -12.12 -22.56 28.74
CA GLU A 410 -12.72 -21.45 29.49
C GLU A 410 -13.73 -20.66 28.65
N ILE A 411 -13.37 -20.35 27.40
CA ILE A 411 -14.12 -19.44 26.52
C ILE A 411 -15.07 -20.18 25.55
N TYR A 412 -14.98 -21.51 25.46
CA TYR A 412 -15.83 -22.31 24.59
C TYR A 412 -17.34 -21.99 24.71
N PRO A 413 -17.92 -21.75 25.91
CA PRO A 413 -19.33 -21.36 26.02
C PRO A 413 -19.67 -20.08 25.23
N ASN A 414 -18.78 -19.09 25.23
CA ASN A 414 -18.94 -17.86 24.47
C ASN A 414 -18.85 -18.10 22.96
N LEU A 415 -17.93 -18.98 22.53
CA LEU A 415 -17.81 -19.38 21.13
C LEU A 415 -19.06 -20.11 20.65
N HIS A 416 -19.56 -21.06 21.44
CA HIS A 416 -20.79 -21.77 21.14
C HIS A 416 -21.97 -20.78 21.02
N ALA A 417 -22.08 -19.82 21.94
CA ALA A 417 -23.13 -18.81 21.86
C ALA A 417 -23.00 -17.92 20.61
N ALA A 418 -21.79 -17.52 20.22
CA ALA A 418 -21.54 -16.72 19.02
C ALA A 418 -21.89 -17.48 17.72
N VAL A 419 -21.61 -18.79 17.65
CA VAL A 419 -22.04 -19.60 16.51
C VAL A 419 -23.56 -19.79 16.51
N GLU A 420 -24.18 -20.10 17.64
CA GLU A 420 -25.64 -20.24 17.71
C GLU A 420 -26.38 -18.93 17.37
N TRP A 421 -25.79 -17.77 17.66
CA TRP A 421 -26.31 -16.47 17.22
C TRP A 421 -26.46 -16.39 15.69
N GLY A 422 -25.51 -16.94 14.93
CA GLY A 422 -25.58 -16.94 13.46
C GLY A 422 -26.82 -17.67 12.92
N TYR A 423 -27.27 -18.75 13.59
CA TYR A 423 -28.53 -19.41 13.25
C TYR A 423 -29.77 -18.59 13.60
N LEU A 424 -29.68 -17.65 14.56
CA LEU A 424 -30.80 -16.76 14.89
C LEU A 424 -30.94 -15.60 13.89
N MET A 425 -29.86 -15.27 13.18
CA MET A 425 -29.82 -14.23 12.14
C MET A 425 -30.39 -14.69 10.79
N ASP A 426 -30.56 -15.99 10.59
CA ASP A 426 -31.29 -16.59 9.48
C ASP A 426 -32.80 -16.52 9.76
N SER A 427 -33.40 -15.35 9.52
CA SER A 427 -34.77 -15.06 9.94
C SER A 427 -35.86 -15.73 9.09
N ASP A 428 -35.54 -16.06 7.83
CA ASP A 428 -36.47 -16.70 6.91
C ASP A 428 -36.21 -18.22 6.72
N GLY A 429 -35.15 -18.73 7.34
CA GLY A 429 -34.80 -20.14 7.37
C GLY A 429 -34.22 -20.63 6.05
N ASP A 430 -33.73 -19.72 5.20
CA ASP A 430 -33.10 -20.06 3.94
C ASP A 430 -31.62 -20.45 4.15
N GLY A 431 -31.03 -20.23 5.32
CA GLY A 431 -29.64 -20.56 5.64
C GLY A 431 -28.66 -19.41 5.44
N LEU A 432 -29.10 -18.30 4.85
CA LEU A 432 -28.32 -17.07 4.75
C LEU A 432 -28.63 -16.14 5.90
N LEU A 433 -27.65 -15.30 6.23
CA LEU A 433 -27.83 -14.28 7.25
C LEU A 433 -28.52 -13.08 6.64
N GLU A 434 -29.56 -12.61 7.31
CA GLU A 434 -30.26 -11.39 6.93
C GLU A 434 -29.62 -10.17 7.58
N ASN A 435 -29.48 -9.09 6.80
CA ASN A 435 -29.18 -7.78 7.38
C ASN A 435 -30.43 -7.31 8.14
N GLY A 436 -30.25 -6.78 9.35
CA GLY A 436 -31.31 -6.49 10.33
C GLY A 436 -32.49 -5.63 9.84
N PRO A 437 -33.47 -5.32 10.71
CA PRO A 437 -34.68 -4.61 10.31
C PRO A 437 -34.33 -3.22 9.74
N GLU A 438 -34.74 -2.95 8.51
CA GLU A 438 -34.64 -1.68 7.76
C GLU A 438 -34.04 -0.48 8.53
N GLY A 439 -32.76 -0.15 8.30
CA GLY A 439 -32.18 1.14 8.74
C GLY A 439 -31.03 1.05 9.74
N GLU A 440 -29.81 1.06 9.21
CA GLU A 440 -28.48 1.21 9.86
C GLU A 440 -27.68 -0.12 9.90
N MET A 441 -26.59 -0.15 9.12
CA MET A 441 -25.75 -1.33 8.89
C MET A 441 -24.64 -1.44 9.94
N ALA A 442 -24.15 -2.65 10.15
CA ALA A 442 -22.98 -2.94 10.98
C ALA A 442 -21.66 -2.87 10.17
N ASP A 443 -20.58 -2.41 10.79
CA ASP A 443 -19.25 -2.16 10.18
C ASP A 443 -18.64 -3.29 9.34
N SER A 444 -19.11 -4.53 9.49
CA SER A 444 -18.63 -5.71 8.76
C SER A 444 -19.04 -5.76 7.27
N ALA A 445 -20.02 -4.95 6.85
CA ALA A 445 -20.50 -4.86 5.46
C ALA A 445 -20.07 -3.54 4.77
N PHE A 446 -19.21 -2.75 5.44
CA PHE A 446 -18.76 -1.39 5.08
C PHE A 446 -19.78 -0.30 5.45
N GLU A 447 -19.30 0.71 6.19
CA GLU A 447 -20.09 1.79 6.81
C GLU A 447 -21.14 2.45 5.87
N ASP A 448 -22.37 2.60 6.35
CA ASP A 448 -23.47 3.46 5.83
C ASP A 448 -24.16 3.08 4.50
N THR A 449 -24.16 1.82 4.06
CA THR A 449 -25.00 1.39 2.92
C THR A 449 -26.21 0.57 3.34
N ASN A 450 -27.39 1.20 3.42
CA ASN A 450 -28.63 0.54 3.78
C ASN A 450 -29.19 -0.27 2.58
N MET A 451 -28.95 -1.58 2.55
CA MET A 451 -29.32 -2.45 1.43
C MET A 451 -30.23 -3.59 1.92
N GLU A 452 -31.41 -3.73 1.32
CA GLU A 452 -32.34 -4.82 1.65
C GLU A 452 -31.82 -6.18 1.16
N GLY A 453 -31.97 -7.23 1.98
CA GLY A 453 -31.66 -8.62 1.65
C GLY A 453 -30.30 -9.11 2.16
N SER A 454 -29.92 -10.32 1.74
CA SER A 454 -28.71 -11.00 2.22
C SER A 454 -27.43 -10.53 1.52
N HIS A 455 -26.34 -10.45 2.27
CA HIS A 455 -25.07 -9.88 1.82
C HIS A 455 -23.91 -10.88 1.88
N LEU A 456 -23.03 -10.84 0.87
CA LEU A 456 -21.96 -11.83 0.73
C LEU A 456 -20.98 -11.81 1.92
N GLY A 457 -20.47 -10.63 2.31
CA GLY A 457 -19.55 -10.44 3.43
C GLY A 457 -19.92 -11.20 4.73
N PRO A 458 -21.05 -10.88 5.39
CA PRO A 458 -21.51 -11.61 6.57
C PRO A 458 -21.69 -13.11 6.36
N ASN A 459 -22.15 -13.54 5.18
CA ASN A 459 -22.29 -14.96 4.88
C ASN A 459 -20.96 -15.69 4.68
N LEU A 460 -19.93 -15.03 4.14
CA LEU A 460 -18.57 -15.58 4.13
C LEU A 460 -18.00 -15.69 5.54
N ALA A 461 -18.20 -14.66 6.38
CA ALA A 461 -17.85 -14.70 7.80
C ALA A 461 -18.58 -15.85 8.51
N TRP A 462 -19.85 -16.09 8.17
CA TRP A 462 -20.62 -17.20 8.72
C TRP A 462 -20.04 -18.58 8.38
N VAL A 463 -19.69 -18.82 7.11
CA VAL A 463 -19.02 -20.06 6.70
C VAL A 463 -17.69 -20.24 7.43
N ARG A 464 -16.90 -19.18 7.59
CA ARG A 464 -15.63 -19.21 8.34
C ARG A 464 -15.87 -19.51 9.82
N ALA A 465 -16.86 -18.88 10.43
CA ALA A 465 -17.24 -19.07 11.83
C ALA A 465 -17.68 -20.52 12.10
N LEU A 466 -18.53 -21.09 11.26
CA LEU A 466 -18.97 -22.49 11.35
C LEU A 466 -17.79 -23.46 11.25
N ARG A 467 -16.87 -23.25 10.31
CA ARG A 467 -15.69 -24.12 10.13
C ARG A 467 -14.70 -24.03 11.27
N ALA A 468 -14.39 -22.82 11.72
CA ALA A 468 -13.52 -22.59 12.88
C ALA A 468 -14.16 -23.15 14.15
N GLY A 469 -15.45 -22.86 14.37
CA GLY A 469 -16.24 -23.40 15.45
C GLY A 469 -16.24 -24.93 15.47
N ALA A 470 -16.46 -25.60 14.33
CA ALA A 470 -16.46 -27.05 14.25
C ALA A 470 -15.11 -27.68 14.62
N ARG A 471 -14.00 -27.07 14.19
CA ARG A 471 -12.65 -27.52 14.56
C ARG A 471 -12.39 -27.34 16.05
N LEU A 472 -12.77 -26.21 16.63
CA LEU A 472 -12.61 -25.93 18.06
C LEU A 472 -13.53 -26.80 18.94
N ALA A 473 -14.76 -27.05 18.52
CA ALA A 473 -15.72 -27.95 19.19
C ALA A 473 -15.17 -29.37 19.31
N ARG A 474 -14.51 -29.89 18.26
CA ARG A 474 -13.83 -31.20 18.32
C ARG A 474 -12.72 -31.24 19.36
N LEU A 475 -11.95 -30.16 19.51
CA LEU A 475 -10.84 -30.09 20.45
C LEU A 475 -11.30 -30.15 21.92
N VAL A 476 -12.46 -29.55 22.22
CA VAL A 476 -13.08 -29.59 23.56
C VAL A 476 -14.00 -30.81 23.76
N GLY A 477 -14.28 -31.59 22.71
CA GLY A 477 -15.07 -32.82 22.77
C GLY A 477 -16.58 -32.67 22.52
N ASP A 478 -17.03 -31.54 21.98
CA ASP A 478 -18.42 -31.30 21.57
C ASP A 478 -18.66 -31.75 20.13
N THR A 479 -18.66 -33.07 19.93
CA THR A 479 -18.88 -33.69 18.61
C THR A 479 -20.24 -33.32 17.98
N PRO A 480 -21.37 -33.27 18.71
CA PRO A 480 -22.67 -32.92 18.12
C PRO A 480 -22.68 -31.53 17.46
N SER A 481 -22.17 -30.51 18.13
CA SER A 481 -22.07 -29.15 17.57
C SER A 481 -21.11 -29.11 16.39
N ALA A 482 -19.96 -29.80 16.51
CA ALA A 482 -18.98 -29.87 15.44
C ALA A 482 -19.54 -30.45 14.14
N GLU A 483 -20.29 -31.56 14.22
CA GLU A 483 -20.91 -32.21 13.07
C GLU A 483 -21.99 -31.30 12.43
N ARG A 484 -22.87 -30.70 13.25
CA ARG A 484 -23.92 -29.79 12.78
C ARG A 484 -23.33 -28.57 12.05
N TRP A 485 -22.33 -27.94 12.65
CA TRP A 485 -21.73 -26.73 12.09
C TRP A 485 -20.93 -27.03 10.81
N GLU A 486 -20.23 -28.18 10.75
CA GLU A 486 -19.53 -28.61 9.54
C GLU A 486 -20.49 -28.93 8.39
N GLU A 487 -21.60 -29.62 8.67
CA GLU A 487 -22.66 -29.91 7.69
C GLU A 487 -23.23 -28.61 7.12
N THR A 488 -23.57 -27.65 7.99
CA THR A 488 -24.08 -26.33 7.58
C THR A 488 -23.07 -25.59 6.70
N ALA A 489 -21.79 -25.57 7.07
CA ALA A 489 -20.76 -24.91 6.28
C ALA A 489 -20.53 -25.58 4.90
N ALA A 490 -20.68 -26.91 4.83
CA ALA A 490 -20.54 -27.67 3.60
C ALA A 490 -21.69 -27.41 2.62
N GLU A 491 -22.89 -27.11 3.12
CA GLU A 491 -24.05 -26.72 2.30
C GLU A 491 -23.95 -25.27 1.82
N LEU A 492 -23.51 -24.35 2.70
CA LEU A 492 -23.49 -22.92 2.40
C LEU A 492 -22.45 -22.52 1.35
N GLY A 493 -21.23 -23.05 1.40
CA GLY A 493 -20.17 -22.68 0.44
C GLY A 493 -20.60 -22.82 -1.03
N PRO A 494 -21.08 -23.99 -1.48
CA PRO A 494 -21.63 -24.17 -2.83
C PRO A 494 -22.83 -23.27 -3.13
N ARG A 495 -23.67 -22.97 -2.14
CA ARG A 495 -24.82 -22.08 -2.29
C ARG A 495 -24.41 -20.63 -2.52
N LEU A 496 -23.43 -20.11 -1.78
CA LEU A 496 -22.89 -18.77 -2.00
C LEU A 496 -22.32 -18.64 -3.42
N ASN A 497 -21.62 -19.68 -3.91
CA ASN A 497 -21.15 -19.76 -5.28
C ASN A 497 -22.27 -19.74 -6.34
N GLN A 498 -23.49 -20.17 -6.01
CA GLN A 498 -24.63 -20.17 -6.93
C GLN A 498 -25.38 -18.85 -6.88
N LEU A 499 -25.57 -18.31 -5.67
CA LEU A 499 -26.42 -17.14 -5.44
C LEU A 499 -25.71 -15.84 -5.76
N TYR A 500 -24.45 -15.69 -5.36
CA TYR A 500 -23.71 -14.43 -5.48
C TYR A 500 -22.83 -14.38 -6.74
N TRP A 501 -22.56 -15.49 -7.42
CA TRP A 501 -21.68 -15.49 -8.59
C TRP A 501 -22.41 -15.03 -9.86
N ASN A 502 -21.94 -13.92 -10.43
CA ASN A 502 -22.41 -13.44 -11.73
C ASN A 502 -21.59 -14.08 -12.85
N GLU A 503 -22.12 -15.13 -13.46
CA GLU A 503 -21.48 -15.85 -14.57
C GLU A 503 -21.14 -14.95 -15.78
N THR A 504 -21.93 -13.89 -16.01
CA THR A 504 -21.70 -12.98 -17.15
C THR A 504 -20.50 -12.05 -16.88
N GLN A 505 -20.39 -11.54 -15.65
CA GLN A 505 -19.33 -10.59 -15.27
C GLN A 505 -18.10 -11.27 -14.65
N ARG A 506 -18.16 -12.59 -14.40
CA ARG A 506 -17.12 -13.40 -13.75
C ARG A 506 -16.63 -12.79 -12.44
N ARG A 507 -17.57 -12.40 -11.60
CA ARG A 507 -17.32 -11.85 -10.27
C ARG A 507 -18.41 -12.27 -9.32
N PHE A 508 -18.11 -12.23 -8.04
CA PHE A 508 -19.15 -12.22 -7.03
C PHE A 508 -19.80 -10.85 -7.00
N GLU A 509 -21.13 -10.88 -6.98
CA GLU A 509 -21.96 -9.78 -6.58
C GLU A 509 -22.15 -9.89 -5.08
N GLU A 510 -22.54 -8.77 -4.52
CA GLU A 510 -22.06 -8.38 -3.20
C GLU A 510 -23.32 -8.30 -2.31
N THR A 511 -24.46 -7.88 -2.90
CA THR A 511 -25.80 -7.98 -2.32
C THR A 511 -26.79 -8.59 -3.31
N ILE A 512 -27.72 -9.40 -2.78
CA ILE A 512 -28.90 -9.88 -3.50
C ILE A 512 -30.11 -9.16 -2.92
N ARG A 513 -30.86 -8.44 -3.76
CA ARG A 513 -32.09 -7.75 -3.34
C ARG A 513 -33.19 -8.78 -3.03
N PRO A 514 -34.24 -8.41 -2.26
CA PRO A 514 -35.35 -9.33 -1.94
C PRO A 514 -36.08 -9.91 -3.16
N ASN A 515 -35.96 -9.28 -4.33
CA ASN A 515 -36.51 -9.80 -5.59
C ASN A 515 -35.61 -10.81 -6.32
N GLY A 516 -34.48 -11.20 -5.73
CA GLY A 516 -33.52 -12.17 -6.26
C GLY A 516 -32.55 -11.61 -7.31
N CYS A 517 -32.59 -10.30 -7.60
CA CYS A 517 -31.66 -9.67 -8.53
C CYS A 517 -30.41 -9.16 -7.80
N PHE A 518 -29.27 -9.21 -8.48
CA PHE A 518 -28.05 -8.56 -8.01
C PHE A 518 -28.23 -7.05 -7.85
N ASP A 519 -27.71 -6.52 -6.75
CA ASP A 519 -27.54 -5.09 -6.62
C ASP A 519 -26.19 -4.63 -7.21
N SER A 520 -26.22 -4.27 -8.49
CA SER A 520 -25.03 -3.75 -9.19
C SER A 520 -24.63 -2.31 -8.82
N SER A 521 -25.39 -1.64 -7.94
CA SER A 521 -25.07 -0.29 -7.44
C SER A 521 -24.03 -0.32 -6.32
N TRP A 522 -23.92 -1.45 -5.61
CA TRP A 522 -22.92 -1.65 -4.57
C TRP A 522 -21.67 -2.32 -5.16
N ARG A 523 -20.49 -1.78 -4.82
CA ARG A 523 -19.20 -2.14 -5.44
C ARG A 523 -18.03 -2.19 -4.45
N GLY A 524 -18.34 -2.37 -3.17
CA GLY A 524 -17.34 -2.73 -2.16
C GLY A 524 -16.62 -4.02 -2.55
N ILE A 525 -15.41 -4.21 -2.05
CA ILE A 525 -14.59 -5.40 -2.37
C ILE A 525 -14.60 -6.28 -1.13
N THR A 526 -15.54 -7.23 -1.06
CA THR A 526 -15.41 -8.33 -0.10
C THR A 526 -14.21 -9.16 -0.55
N VAL A 527 -13.29 -9.43 0.38
CA VAL A 527 -12.13 -10.24 0.05
C VAL A 527 -12.49 -11.73 0.12
N ILE A 528 -12.44 -12.36 -1.05
CA ILE A 528 -12.89 -13.73 -1.28
C ILE A 528 -11.67 -14.65 -1.25
N ASP A 529 -11.65 -15.57 -0.30
CA ASP A 529 -10.65 -16.63 -0.21
C ASP A 529 -11.27 -18.00 -0.55
N ALA A 530 -10.41 -18.94 -0.93
CA ALA A 530 -10.79 -20.32 -1.26
C ALA A 530 -11.28 -21.11 -0.03
N GLU A 531 -11.16 -20.54 1.18
CA GLU A 531 -11.68 -21.19 2.39
C GLU A 531 -13.21 -21.10 2.45
N ALA A 532 -13.87 -20.08 1.92
CA ALA A 532 -15.33 -19.98 2.00
C ALA A 532 -16.06 -20.42 0.71
N VAL A 533 -15.42 -20.33 -0.46
CA VAL A 533 -16.05 -20.56 -1.78
C VAL A 533 -15.20 -21.43 -2.71
N ASP A 534 -15.65 -21.64 -3.95
CA ASP A 534 -14.93 -22.45 -4.94
C ASP A 534 -13.58 -21.82 -5.28
N GLU A 535 -12.51 -22.64 -5.31
CA GLU A 535 -11.14 -22.17 -5.55
C GLU A 535 -10.98 -21.48 -6.91
N GLY A 536 -11.64 -22.00 -7.95
CA GLY A 536 -11.62 -21.40 -9.29
C GLY A 536 -12.32 -20.04 -9.33
N LYS A 537 -13.43 -19.89 -8.60
CA LYS A 537 -14.15 -18.60 -8.45
C LYS A 537 -13.42 -17.62 -7.54
N ALA A 538 -12.83 -18.06 -6.45
CA ALA A 538 -12.00 -17.23 -5.56
C ALA A 538 -10.83 -16.60 -6.33
N ARG A 539 -10.25 -17.32 -7.28
CA ARG A 539 -9.17 -16.82 -8.13
C ARG A 539 -9.57 -15.62 -9.02
N PHE A 540 -10.83 -15.50 -9.43
CA PHE A 540 -11.29 -14.29 -10.11
C PHE A 540 -11.39 -13.08 -9.16
N GLY A 541 -11.66 -13.32 -7.87
CA GLY A 541 -11.55 -12.29 -6.84
C GLY A 541 -10.10 -11.78 -6.71
N LEU A 542 -9.11 -12.67 -6.85
CA LEU A 542 -7.69 -12.32 -6.81
C LEU A 542 -7.27 -11.43 -8.00
N ASP A 543 -7.73 -11.71 -9.21
CA ASP A 543 -7.50 -10.85 -10.39
C ASP A 543 -8.06 -9.43 -10.19
N ARG A 544 -9.20 -9.31 -9.49
CA ARG A 544 -9.78 -8.01 -9.14
C ARG A 544 -8.91 -7.26 -8.14
N LEU A 545 -8.42 -7.94 -7.10
CA LEU A 545 -7.49 -7.38 -6.11
C LEU A 545 -6.20 -6.87 -6.76
N LEU A 546 -5.62 -7.66 -7.67
CA LEU A 546 -4.44 -7.24 -8.44
C LEU A 546 -4.70 -5.95 -9.23
N ARG A 547 -5.84 -5.85 -9.93
CA ARG A 547 -6.22 -4.64 -10.65
C ARG A 547 -6.41 -3.45 -9.71
N ASP A 548 -6.94 -3.66 -8.51
CA ASP A 548 -7.08 -2.59 -7.52
C ASP A 548 -5.71 -2.12 -7.00
N GLU A 549 -4.79 -3.03 -6.71
CA GLU A 549 -3.43 -2.65 -6.31
C GLU A 549 -2.68 -1.93 -7.44
N GLU A 550 -2.85 -2.35 -8.69
CA GLU A 550 -2.35 -1.62 -9.86
C GLU A 550 -2.96 -0.21 -9.93
N CYS A 551 -4.26 -0.05 -9.67
CA CYS A 551 -4.92 1.26 -9.66
C CYS A 551 -4.40 2.19 -8.56
N LEU A 552 -4.06 1.66 -7.38
CA LEU A 552 -3.54 2.46 -6.27
C LEU A 552 -2.08 2.90 -6.47
N THR A 553 -1.34 2.22 -7.37
CA THR A 553 0.09 2.42 -7.58
C THR A 553 0.45 3.03 -8.94
N ASP A 554 -0.44 2.96 -9.94
CA ASP A 554 -0.28 3.56 -11.27
C ASP A 554 -1.24 4.74 -11.49
N PRO A 555 -0.74 5.98 -11.65
CA PRO A 555 -1.57 7.15 -11.93
C PRO A 555 -2.47 7.02 -13.17
N GLU A 556 -2.06 6.28 -14.20
CA GLU A 556 -2.90 6.07 -15.37
C GLU A 556 -3.99 5.02 -15.12
N ALA A 557 -3.69 3.95 -14.37
CA ALA A 557 -4.69 3.00 -13.92
C ALA A 557 -5.71 3.69 -12.99
N PHE A 558 -5.23 4.52 -12.08
CA PHE A 558 -6.05 5.38 -11.23
C PHE A 558 -6.94 6.34 -12.05
N LEU A 559 -6.41 7.01 -13.07
CA LEU A 559 -7.19 7.91 -13.92
C LEU A 559 -8.23 7.16 -14.77
N ARG A 560 -7.87 6.01 -15.35
CA ARG A 560 -8.82 5.13 -16.06
C ARG A 560 -9.92 4.64 -15.12
N TRP A 561 -9.55 4.21 -13.92
CA TRP A 561 -10.47 3.78 -12.87
C TRP A 561 -11.40 4.92 -12.46
N LYS A 562 -10.86 6.14 -12.24
CA LYS A 562 -11.61 7.37 -11.92
C LYS A 562 -12.60 7.78 -13.03
N GLU A 563 -12.28 7.55 -14.31
CA GLU A 563 -13.21 7.80 -15.42
C GLU A 563 -14.33 6.76 -15.51
N VAL A 564 -14.04 5.50 -15.19
CA VAL A 564 -15.03 4.40 -15.14
C VAL A 564 -15.94 4.54 -13.92
N GLU A 565 -15.40 4.97 -12.77
CA GLU A 565 -16.11 5.18 -11.50
C GLU A 565 -16.94 6.46 -11.45
N LYS A 566 -16.58 7.51 -12.20
CA LYS A 566 -17.40 8.73 -12.36
C LYS A 566 -18.84 8.45 -12.81
N ALA A 567 -19.09 7.29 -13.42
CA ALA A 567 -20.42 6.84 -13.83
C ALA A 567 -21.25 6.17 -12.72
N TYR A 568 -20.68 5.91 -11.53
CA TYR A 568 -21.27 5.06 -10.48
C TYR A 568 -21.10 5.65 -9.07
N ALA A 569 -21.55 6.90 -8.90
CA ALA A 569 -21.26 7.73 -7.73
C ALA A 569 -21.85 7.21 -6.40
N THR A 570 -20.99 6.71 -5.50
CA THR A 570 -21.21 6.76 -4.04
C THR A 570 -20.04 7.48 -3.36
N TRP A 571 -20.36 8.24 -2.32
CA TRP A 571 -19.62 9.40 -1.85
C TRP A 571 -18.30 9.12 -1.10
N ARG A 572 -18.01 7.86 -0.73
CA ARG A 572 -16.79 7.46 0.02
C ARG A 572 -15.70 6.78 -0.80
N ALA A 573 -16.04 6.11 -1.91
CA ALA A 573 -15.12 5.19 -2.59
C ALA A 573 -14.10 5.87 -3.51
N HIS A 574 -14.33 7.10 -3.95
CA HIS A 574 -13.72 7.53 -5.21
C HIS A 574 -12.24 7.91 -5.18
N LEU A 575 -11.61 8.16 -4.03
CA LEU A 575 -10.23 8.69 -3.98
C LEU A 575 -9.54 8.36 -2.64
N SER A 576 -9.76 7.20 -2.03
CA SER A 576 -9.12 6.83 -0.75
C SER A 576 -9.03 5.31 -0.54
N TYR A 577 -8.13 4.85 0.35
CA TYR A 577 -8.10 3.45 0.80
C TYR A 577 -7.86 3.34 2.31
N TYR A 578 -8.47 2.33 2.94
CA TYR A 578 -8.19 1.95 4.33
C TYR A 578 -6.86 1.19 4.41
N VAL A 579 -5.99 1.61 5.34
CA VAL A 579 -4.66 1.02 5.50
C VAL A 579 -4.75 -0.43 5.96
N VAL A 580 -5.70 -0.75 6.85
CA VAL A 580 -5.94 -2.12 7.32
C VAL A 580 -6.31 -3.07 6.19
N ASP A 581 -7.27 -2.68 5.34
CA ASP A 581 -7.72 -3.50 4.21
C ASP A 581 -6.60 -3.74 3.21
N ARG A 582 -5.80 -2.71 2.92
CA ARG A 582 -4.66 -2.84 2.02
C ARG A 582 -3.60 -3.78 2.58
N GLY A 583 -3.39 -3.79 3.89
CA GLY A 583 -2.50 -4.76 4.55
C GLY A 583 -3.02 -6.19 4.46
N ASP A 584 -4.31 -6.41 4.67
CA ASP A 584 -4.91 -7.74 4.52
C ASP A 584 -4.89 -8.23 3.06
N ARG A 585 -5.11 -7.34 2.09
CA ARG A 585 -4.93 -7.63 0.67
C ARG A 585 -3.49 -8.03 0.36
N ALA A 586 -2.50 -7.32 0.91
CA ALA A 586 -1.09 -7.67 0.76
C ALA A 586 -0.83 -9.09 1.29
N ARG A 587 -1.36 -9.43 2.48
CA ARG A 587 -1.29 -10.79 3.04
C ARG A 587 -1.86 -11.83 2.08
N LEU A 588 -3.02 -11.56 1.51
CA LEU A 588 -3.71 -12.51 0.65
C LEU A 588 -3.08 -12.65 -0.73
N LEU A 589 -2.55 -11.57 -1.31
CA LEU A 589 -1.72 -11.64 -2.51
C LEU A 589 -0.49 -12.53 -2.27
N LEU A 590 0.19 -12.35 -1.12
CA LEU A 590 1.32 -13.19 -0.72
C LEU A 590 0.89 -14.64 -0.56
N ARG A 591 -0.18 -14.93 0.19
CA ARG A 591 -0.73 -16.30 0.36
C ARG A 591 -1.17 -16.98 -0.95
N ASN A 592 -1.36 -16.22 -2.01
CA ASN A 592 -1.67 -16.73 -3.35
C ASN A 592 -0.47 -16.62 -4.31
N HIS A 593 0.75 -16.55 -3.78
CA HIS A 593 2.00 -16.59 -4.55
C HIS A 593 2.20 -15.38 -5.49
N LEU A 594 1.45 -14.29 -5.31
CA LEU A 594 1.61 -13.02 -6.03
C LEU A 594 2.60 -12.11 -5.29
N VAL A 595 3.84 -12.58 -5.20
CA VAL A 595 4.88 -12.01 -4.34
C VAL A 595 5.13 -10.53 -4.62
N ASP A 596 5.30 -10.15 -5.89
CA ASP A 596 5.66 -8.77 -6.24
C ASP A 596 4.55 -7.76 -5.89
N ALA A 597 3.30 -8.10 -6.16
CA ALA A 597 2.15 -7.26 -5.83
C ALA A 597 1.96 -7.11 -4.32
N GLY A 598 2.05 -8.22 -3.58
CA GLY A 598 1.94 -8.21 -2.12
C GLY A 598 3.07 -7.44 -1.43
N VAL A 599 4.32 -7.60 -1.89
CA VAL A 599 5.46 -6.84 -1.36
C VAL A 599 5.40 -5.36 -1.75
N ALA A 600 4.91 -5.02 -2.95
CA ALA A 600 4.68 -3.63 -3.34
C ALA A 600 3.67 -2.95 -2.40
N ALA A 601 2.54 -3.61 -2.11
CA ALA A 601 1.56 -3.11 -1.16
C ALA A 601 2.18 -2.91 0.25
N LEU A 602 2.96 -3.86 0.76
CA LEU A 602 3.64 -3.71 2.06
C LEU A 602 4.63 -2.54 2.09
N ARG A 603 5.36 -2.32 1.00
CA ARG A 603 6.31 -1.20 0.88
C ARG A 603 5.61 0.15 0.92
N ASP A 604 4.45 0.26 0.28
CA ASP A 604 3.66 1.48 0.32
C ASP A 604 3.19 1.78 1.75
N LEU A 605 2.65 0.77 2.43
CA LEU A 605 2.19 0.90 3.81
C LEU A 605 3.35 1.24 4.76
N ALA A 606 4.52 0.63 4.57
CA ALA A 606 5.71 0.86 5.39
C ALA A 606 6.25 2.29 5.32
N ARG A 607 5.95 3.05 4.26
CA ARG A 607 6.39 4.44 4.10
C ARG A 607 5.47 5.44 4.81
N LEU A 608 4.17 5.12 4.92
CA LEU A 608 3.15 6.00 5.50
C LEU A 608 3.53 6.64 6.85
N PRO A 609 4.04 5.90 7.86
CA PRO A 609 4.41 6.48 9.15
C PRO A 609 5.61 7.44 9.11
N PHE A 610 6.26 7.61 7.96
CA PHE A 610 7.45 8.46 7.81
C PHE A 610 7.28 9.54 6.74
N THR A 611 6.33 9.40 5.81
CA THR A 611 6.15 10.32 4.68
C THR A 611 4.83 11.09 4.71
N VAL A 612 3.74 10.46 5.14
CA VAL A 612 2.37 11.03 5.07
C VAL A 612 1.82 11.36 6.45
N ALA A 613 1.96 10.43 7.40
CA ALA A 613 1.50 10.60 8.77
C ALA A 613 2.57 11.26 9.66
N THR A 614 2.17 11.65 10.87
CA THR A 614 3.12 12.05 11.93
C THR A 614 4.10 10.91 12.17
N PRO A 615 5.42 11.18 12.36
CA PRO A 615 6.44 10.16 12.57
C PRO A 615 6.03 9.07 13.56
N GLY A 616 5.96 7.83 13.07
CA GLY A 616 5.64 6.64 13.86
C GLY A 616 4.13 6.37 14.05
N HIS A 617 3.24 7.17 13.45
CA HIS A 617 1.79 6.90 13.46
C HIS A 617 1.35 6.20 12.18
N PHE A 618 0.40 5.26 12.32
CA PHE A 618 -0.22 4.56 11.21
C PHE A 618 -1.61 5.14 10.97
N PRO A 619 -1.88 5.80 9.84
CA PRO A 619 -3.16 6.42 9.58
C PRO A 619 -4.26 5.38 9.30
N GLU A 620 -5.51 5.79 9.47
CA GLU A 620 -6.68 4.96 9.18
C GLU A 620 -6.94 4.86 7.67
N VAL A 621 -7.12 6.03 7.03
CA VAL A 621 -7.41 6.15 5.60
C VAL A 621 -6.38 7.05 4.93
N ILE A 622 -5.96 6.67 3.72
CA ILE A 622 -5.15 7.51 2.85
C ILE A 622 -6.01 8.10 1.75
N GLY A 623 -6.07 9.43 1.69
CA GLY A 623 -6.66 10.19 0.61
C GLY A 623 -5.72 10.27 -0.60
N LEU A 624 -6.29 10.02 -1.78
CA LEU A 624 -5.65 9.97 -3.09
C LEU A 624 -6.23 11.00 -4.08
N ASP A 625 -6.86 12.06 -3.57
CA ASP A 625 -7.40 13.14 -4.41
C ASP A 625 -6.33 13.76 -5.33
N ASP A 626 -5.10 13.83 -4.81
CA ASP A 626 -3.86 14.16 -5.52
C ASP A 626 -2.83 13.05 -5.25
N LEU A 627 -2.58 12.18 -6.23
CA LEU A 627 -1.60 11.10 -6.12
C LEU A 627 -0.17 11.61 -5.85
N ALA A 628 0.15 12.84 -6.21
CA ALA A 628 1.45 13.45 -5.93
C ALA A 628 1.56 13.97 -4.49
N ALA A 629 0.42 14.11 -3.79
CA ALA A 629 0.34 14.61 -2.43
C ALA A 629 -0.74 13.85 -1.61
N PRO A 630 -0.55 12.53 -1.39
CA PRO A 630 -1.46 11.77 -0.54
C PRO A 630 -1.49 12.36 0.87
N TYR A 631 -2.62 12.25 1.54
CA TYR A 631 -2.83 12.83 2.86
C TYR A 631 -3.66 11.91 3.77
N VAL A 632 -3.55 12.14 5.07
CA VAL A 632 -4.30 11.38 6.07
C VAL A 632 -5.77 11.80 6.07
N ARG A 633 -6.67 10.83 5.95
CA ARG A 633 -8.12 10.96 6.11
C ARG A 633 -8.55 10.06 7.30
N GLY A 634 -9.55 10.47 8.07
CA GLY A 634 -9.93 9.77 9.31
C GLY A 634 -8.91 9.96 10.44
N CYS A 635 -8.72 8.94 11.26
CA CYS A 635 -7.78 8.95 12.38
C CYS A 635 -6.32 9.02 11.92
N ALA A 636 -5.55 9.87 12.60
CA ALA A 636 -4.12 10.08 12.30
C ALA A 636 -3.24 8.94 12.82
N HIS A 637 -3.68 8.27 13.89
CA HIS A 637 -3.08 7.05 14.37
C HIS A 637 -4.18 6.05 14.67
N GLN A 638 -4.07 4.85 14.13
CA GLN A 638 -5.10 3.84 14.18
C GLN A 638 -4.47 2.46 14.43
N ALA A 639 -5.01 1.74 15.42
CA ALA A 639 -4.43 0.53 16.00
C ALA A 639 -4.37 -0.64 15.01
N TRP A 640 -5.46 -0.88 14.28
CA TRP A 640 -5.52 -1.97 13.30
C TRP A 640 -4.61 -1.73 12.10
N SER A 641 -4.28 -0.48 11.79
CA SER A 641 -3.38 -0.13 10.69
C SER A 641 -1.94 -0.52 11.03
N ALA A 642 -1.56 -0.41 12.31
CA ALA A 642 -0.27 -0.88 12.79
C ALA A 642 -0.24 -2.42 12.87
N ALA A 643 -1.20 -3.02 13.58
CA ALA A 643 -1.18 -4.46 13.84
C ALA A 643 -1.53 -5.29 12.59
N CYS A 644 -2.74 -5.12 12.06
CA CYS A 644 -3.23 -5.88 10.91
C CYS A 644 -2.69 -5.32 9.57
N GLY A 645 -2.40 -4.02 9.49
CA GLY A 645 -1.85 -3.41 8.28
C GLY A 645 -0.37 -3.74 8.00
N ILE A 646 0.42 -4.06 9.03
CA ILE A 646 1.88 -4.32 8.89
C ILE A 646 2.31 -5.64 9.53
N VAL A 647 2.06 -5.84 10.83
CA VAL A 647 2.63 -6.99 11.56
C VAL A 647 2.10 -8.30 11.00
N TYR A 648 0.78 -8.38 10.85
CA TYR A 648 0.08 -9.58 10.36
C TYR A 648 0.50 -10.01 8.94
N PRO A 649 0.46 -9.14 7.90
CA PRO A 649 0.87 -9.52 6.55
C PRO A 649 2.37 -9.82 6.43
N VAL A 650 3.23 -9.27 7.29
CA VAL A 650 4.65 -9.64 7.31
C VAL A 650 4.83 -11.08 7.82
N ILE A 651 4.16 -11.45 8.90
CA ILE A 651 4.36 -12.75 9.54
C ILE A 651 3.64 -13.87 8.78
N GLU A 652 2.35 -13.71 8.48
CA GLU A 652 1.54 -14.75 7.82
C GLU A 652 1.42 -14.59 6.30
N GLY A 653 1.82 -13.45 5.74
CA GLY A 653 1.94 -13.24 4.30
C GLY A 653 3.37 -13.48 3.83
N LEU A 654 4.28 -12.55 4.15
CA LEU A 654 5.64 -12.53 3.60
C LEU A 654 6.48 -13.74 4.05
N PHE A 655 6.44 -14.10 5.34
CA PHE A 655 7.08 -15.31 5.85
C PHE A 655 6.19 -16.56 5.77
N GLY A 656 4.88 -16.40 5.59
CA GLY A 656 3.91 -17.48 5.54
C GLY A 656 3.99 -18.42 6.74
N VAL A 657 4.04 -17.86 7.96
CA VAL A 657 4.08 -18.68 9.18
C VAL A 657 2.69 -19.20 9.50
N PHE A 658 2.52 -20.52 9.51
CA PHE A 658 1.28 -21.20 9.89
C PHE A 658 1.57 -22.19 11.02
N PRO A 659 1.39 -21.80 12.29
CA PRO A 659 1.66 -22.67 13.42
C PRO A 659 0.51 -23.67 13.66
N ASP A 660 0.88 -24.79 14.26
CA ASP A 660 0.04 -25.66 15.07
C ASP A 660 0.81 -25.94 16.37
N ALA A 661 0.73 -24.97 17.27
CA ALA A 661 1.44 -24.97 18.54
C ALA A 661 1.05 -26.16 19.44
N ALA A 662 -0.22 -26.60 19.38
CA ALA A 662 -0.71 -27.74 20.15
C ALA A 662 -0.02 -29.05 19.73
N SER A 663 0.32 -29.19 18.46
CA SER A 663 1.06 -30.34 17.91
C SER A 663 2.58 -30.14 17.89
N HIS A 664 3.12 -29.06 18.48
CA HIS A 664 4.53 -28.66 18.38
C HIS A 664 5.03 -28.64 16.93
N SER A 665 4.24 -28.04 16.03
CA SER A 665 4.59 -27.96 14.62
C SER A 665 4.38 -26.57 14.01
N VAL A 666 5.12 -26.28 12.94
CA VAL A 666 4.99 -25.04 12.18
C VAL A 666 5.25 -25.30 10.69
N THR A 667 4.40 -24.74 9.83
CA THR A 667 4.70 -24.59 8.41
C THR A 667 5.20 -23.18 8.16
N ILE A 668 6.32 -23.05 7.44
CA ILE A 668 6.86 -21.77 7.01
C ILE A 668 6.82 -21.77 5.49
N ASP A 669 5.99 -20.91 4.93
CA ASP A 669 5.72 -20.82 3.51
C ASP A 669 6.15 -19.45 2.95
N PRO A 670 7.47 -19.23 2.78
CA PRO A 670 8.02 -17.90 2.56
C PRO A 670 7.78 -17.41 1.12
N HIS A 671 7.48 -16.12 1.00
CA HIS A 671 7.31 -15.42 -0.27
C HIS A 671 8.48 -14.47 -0.52
N LEU A 672 9.71 -15.03 -0.64
CA LEU A 672 10.95 -14.25 -0.78
C LEU A 672 11.06 -13.59 -2.17
N PRO A 673 11.05 -12.24 -2.29
CA PRO A 673 11.14 -11.56 -3.58
C PRO A 673 12.43 -11.87 -4.34
N ALA A 674 12.37 -11.91 -5.68
CA ALA A 674 13.51 -12.28 -6.55
C ALA A 674 14.77 -11.40 -6.38
N GLY A 675 14.61 -10.15 -5.94
CA GLY A 675 15.73 -9.23 -5.68
C GLY A 675 16.35 -9.33 -4.28
N TRP A 676 15.77 -10.11 -3.35
CA TRP A 676 16.23 -10.15 -1.96
C TRP A 676 17.27 -11.26 -1.76
N PRO A 677 18.47 -10.97 -1.22
CA PRO A 677 19.45 -12.01 -0.87
C PRO A 677 19.02 -12.86 0.33
N GLY A 678 18.00 -12.43 1.07
CA GLY A 678 17.47 -13.16 2.21
C GLY A 678 16.55 -12.30 3.06
N MET A 679 15.94 -12.94 4.07
CA MET A 679 15.11 -12.30 5.09
C MET A 679 15.15 -13.12 6.39
N ARG A 680 14.94 -12.47 7.53
CA ARG A 680 15.01 -13.12 8.85
C ARG A 680 13.93 -12.59 9.79
N LEU A 681 13.32 -13.51 10.53
CA LEU A 681 12.54 -13.23 11.74
C LEU A 681 13.30 -13.77 12.95
N THR A 682 13.37 -13.00 14.04
CA THR A 682 13.98 -13.47 15.30
C THR A 682 13.04 -13.32 16.47
N GLY A 683 13.07 -14.27 17.40
CA GLY A 683 12.27 -14.21 18.62
C GLY A 683 10.78 -14.43 18.40
N LEU A 684 10.39 -15.11 17.31
CA LEU A 684 9.00 -15.44 17.03
C LEU A 684 8.48 -16.48 18.04
N ARG A 685 7.36 -16.23 18.70
CA ARG A 685 6.79 -17.17 19.69
C ARG A 685 5.76 -18.08 19.03
N VAL A 686 5.83 -19.38 19.31
CA VAL A 686 4.82 -20.38 18.88
C VAL A 686 4.68 -21.41 20.00
N GLY A 687 3.58 -21.39 20.75
CA GLY A 687 3.40 -22.21 21.96
C GLY A 687 4.62 -22.15 22.91
N ASP A 688 5.21 -23.32 23.17
CA ASP A 688 6.41 -23.48 24.00
C ASP A 688 7.74 -23.16 23.29
N HIS A 689 7.68 -22.63 22.07
CA HIS A 689 8.83 -22.38 21.20
C HIS A 689 9.11 -20.89 21.02
N ARG A 690 10.41 -20.57 20.92
CA ARG A 690 10.91 -19.29 20.44
C ARG A 690 11.81 -19.55 19.24
N LEU A 691 11.43 -19.00 18.09
CA LEU A 691 11.97 -19.35 16.79
C LEU A 691 12.76 -18.20 16.18
N ASP A 692 13.95 -18.50 15.65
CA ASP A 692 14.63 -17.64 14.69
C ASP A 692 14.60 -18.32 13.32
N ILE A 693 14.00 -17.64 12.34
CA ILE A 693 13.81 -18.11 10.97
C ILE A 693 14.68 -17.24 10.07
N ALA A 694 15.56 -17.84 9.28
CA ALA A 694 16.36 -17.11 8.29
C ALA A 694 16.35 -17.82 6.95
N TYR A 695 15.98 -17.09 5.91
CA TYR A 695 16.09 -17.52 4.52
C TYR A 695 17.20 -16.74 3.83
N ARG A 696 18.03 -17.44 3.06
CA ARG A 696 19.04 -16.86 2.19
C ARG A 696 18.93 -17.45 0.80
N ARG A 697 19.21 -16.62 -0.19
CA ARG A 697 19.38 -17.03 -1.58
C ARG A 697 20.70 -16.48 -2.12
N ASP A 698 21.48 -17.36 -2.72
CA ASP A 698 22.72 -17.02 -3.40
C ASP A 698 22.81 -17.72 -4.76
N VAL A 699 23.65 -17.17 -5.64
CA VAL A 699 23.98 -17.75 -6.93
C VAL A 699 25.27 -18.56 -6.76
N ALA A 700 25.18 -19.87 -6.94
CA ALA A 700 26.32 -20.78 -7.00
C ALA A 700 26.95 -20.75 -8.41
N GLN A 701 27.82 -21.72 -8.74
CA GLN A 701 28.40 -21.83 -10.10
C GLN A 701 27.34 -22.23 -11.14
N ASP A 702 27.51 -21.78 -12.39
CA ASP A 702 26.72 -22.20 -13.56
C ASP A 702 25.20 -21.97 -13.45
N ASP A 703 24.79 -20.76 -13.04
CA ASP A 703 23.39 -20.33 -12.87
C ASP A 703 22.56 -21.19 -11.89
N ILE A 704 23.23 -21.96 -11.03
CA ILE A 704 22.58 -22.71 -9.96
C ILE A 704 22.20 -21.74 -8.84
N LEU A 705 20.91 -21.69 -8.49
CA LEU A 705 20.44 -20.95 -7.33
C LEU A 705 20.44 -21.87 -6.11
N ARG A 706 21.02 -21.38 -5.03
CA ARG A 706 20.99 -22.04 -3.72
C ARG A 706 20.07 -21.26 -2.80
N TYR A 707 19.10 -21.96 -2.24
CA TYR A 707 18.33 -21.51 -1.09
C TYR A 707 18.83 -22.19 0.18
N GLU A 708 18.84 -21.44 1.27
CA GLU A 708 19.15 -21.94 2.59
C GLU A 708 18.12 -21.41 3.59
N ALA A 709 17.39 -22.31 4.24
CA ALA A 709 16.50 -22.03 5.35
C ALA A 709 17.17 -22.51 6.64
N ARG A 710 17.30 -21.61 7.61
CA ARG A 710 17.73 -21.93 8.98
C ARG A 710 16.60 -21.68 9.95
N LEU A 711 16.33 -22.66 10.78
CA LEU A 711 15.36 -22.56 11.86
C LEU A 711 16.02 -22.94 13.17
N HIS A 712 16.13 -21.99 14.09
CA HIS A 712 16.57 -22.24 15.46
C HIS A 712 15.36 -22.29 16.39
N ASN A 713 15.34 -23.28 17.29
CA ASN A 713 14.29 -23.45 18.28
C ASN A 713 14.89 -23.30 19.69
N ASP A 714 14.72 -22.13 20.30
CA ASP A 714 15.10 -21.85 21.70
C ASP A 714 14.01 -22.27 22.70
N GLY A 715 13.03 -23.06 22.24
CA GLY A 715 12.00 -23.68 23.06
C GLY A 715 12.53 -24.84 23.91
N LYS A 716 11.64 -25.41 24.72
CA LYS A 716 11.99 -26.51 25.65
C LYS A 716 11.82 -27.91 25.07
N VAL A 717 11.09 -28.02 23.96
CA VAL A 717 10.72 -29.30 23.33
C VAL A 717 11.04 -29.29 21.83
N PRO A 718 11.21 -30.46 21.19
CA PRO A 718 11.40 -30.54 19.74
C PRO A 718 10.20 -29.97 18.97
N LEU A 719 10.48 -29.38 17.82
CA LEU A 719 9.49 -28.80 16.91
C LEU A 719 9.55 -29.52 15.57
N VAL A 720 8.40 -29.93 15.03
CA VAL A 720 8.31 -30.40 13.63
C VAL A 720 8.08 -29.19 12.73
N ALA A 721 9.03 -28.92 11.83
CA ALA A 721 8.98 -27.77 10.94
C ALA A 721 8.89 -28.21 9.49
N ARG A 722 7.92 -27.67 8.76
CA ARG A 722 7.79 -27.82 7.31
C ARG A 722 8.27 -26.53 6.65
N LEU A 723 9.46 -26.55 6.06
CA LEU A 723 10.11 -25.39 5.48
C LEU A 723 9.88 -25.34 3.97
N GLY A 724 9.16 -24.33 3.49
CA GLY A 724 8.88 -24.07 2.08
C GLY A 724 10.02 -23.31 1.38
N PHE A 725 10.12 -23.52 0.07
CA PHE A 725 11.05 -22.87 -0.84
C PHE A 725 10.32 -22.48 -2.13
N PRO A 726 10.12 -21.17 -2.40
CA PRO A 726 9.48 -20.68 -3.62
C PRO A 726 10.46 -20.76 -4.79
N LEU A 727 10.17 -21.62 -5.75
CA LEU A 727 10.98 -21.83 -6.95
C LEU A 727 10.20 -21.36 -8.19
N PRO A 728 10.88 -20.87 -9.24
CA PRO A 728 10.21 -20.57 -10.50
C PRO A 728 9.56 -21.83 -11.09
N LEU A 729 8.55 -21.65 -11.94
CA LEU A 729 7.88 -22.74 -12.63
C LEU A 729 8.89 -23.64 -13.36
N SER A 730 8.73 -24.96 -13.21
CA SER A 730 9.58 -26.01 -13.80
C SER A 730 11.06 -26.02 -13.35
N PRO A 731 11.35 -25.97 -12.03
CA PRO A 731 12.73 -25.96 -11.55
C PRO A 731 13.40 -27.33 -11.76
N GLU A 732 14.67 -27.35 -12.14
CA GLU A 732 15.48 -28.58 -12.03
C GLU A 732 16.06 -28.64 -10.62
N ILE A 733 15.42 -29.40 -9.72
CA ILE A 733 15.92 -29.59 -8.36
C ILE A 733 17.15 -30.50 -8.41
N LEU A 734 18.31 -29.96 -8.04
CA LEU A 734 19.58 -30.68 -8.10
C LEU A 734 19.86 -31.44 -6.80
N THR A 735 19.73 -30.74 -5.67
CA THR A 735 20.00 -31.32 -4.35
C THR A 735 19.08 -30.70 -3.32
N VAL A 736 18.54 -31.54 -2.44
CA VAL A 736 17.90 -31.12 -1.19
C VAL A 736 18.71 -31.73 -0.05
N THR A 737 19.03 -30.94 0.97
CA THR A 737 19.71 -31.45 2.17
C THR A 737 19.01 -30.95 3.41
N ALA A 738 18.80 -31.81 4.41
CA ALA A 738 18.40 -31.41 5.75
C ALA A 738 19.54 -31.73 6.72
N ASP A 739 20.05 -30.72 7.43
CA ASP A 739 21.14 -30.84 8.40
C ASP A 739 22.40 -31.50 7.82
N GLY A 740 22.71 -31.17 6.56
CA GLY A 740 23.84 -31.71 5.80
C GLY A 740 23.62 -33.13 5.26
N ILE A 741 22.46 -33.75 5.54
CA ILE A 741 22.10 -35.06 5.01
C ILE A 741 21.35 -34.87 3.68
N PRO A 742 21.87 -35.40 2.55
CA PRO A 742 21.16 -35.36 1.28
C PRO A 742 19.84 -36.13 1.36
N LEU A 743 18.78 -35.53 0.83
CA LEU A 743 17.46 -36.13 0.69
C LEU A 743 17.20 -36.39 -0.80
N ASP A 744 16.66 -37.57 -1.09
CA ASP A 744 16.10 -37.83 -2.42
C ASP A 744 14.85 -36.96 -2.60
N VAL A 745 14.58 -36.51 -3.83
CA VAL A 745 13.38 -35.72 -4.13
C VAL A 745 12.09 -36.51 -3.86
N GLN A 746 12.18 -37.84 -3.86
CA GLN A 746 11.10 -38.77 -3.50
C GLN A 746 11.06 -39.13 -2.00
N ASP A 747 11.93 -38.56 -1.16
CA ASP A 747 11.88 -38.76 0.28
C ASP A 747 10.52 -38.27 0.83
N PRO A 748 9.85 -39.02 1.72
CA PRO A 748 8.54 -38.65 2.24
C PRO A 748 8.52 -37.31 3.00
N ARG A 749 9.68 -36.79 3.42
CA ARG A 749 9.81 -35.46 4.02
C ARG A 749 9.81 -34.33 3.00
N VAL A 750 9.95 -34.63 1.71
CA VAL A 750 9.95 -33.65 0.62
C VAL A 750 8.59 -33.70 -0.08
N SER A 751 7.93 -32.54 -0.18
CA SER A 751 6.68 -32.42 -0.94
C SER A 751 6.79 -31.25 -1.90
N ILE A 752 6.44 -31.46 -3.17
CA ILE A 752 6.45 -30.43 -4.21
C ILE A 752 5.01 -30.06 -4.52
N VAL A 753 4.66 -28.79 -4.31
CA VAL A 753 3.33 -28.25 -4.56
C VAL A 753 3.45 -27.22 -5.67
N PRO A 754 2.99 -27.54 -6.90
CA PRO A 754 2.92 -26.55 -7.96
C PRO A 754 1.75 -25.59 -7.69
N THR A 755 1.99 -24.31 -7.91
CA THR A 755 0.98 -23.27 -7.91
C THR A 755 0.89 -22.69 -9.33
N PRO A 756 -0.09 -21.82 -9.61
CA PRO A 756 -0.14 -21.17 -10.90
C PRO A 756 1.00 -20.18 -11.16
N GLU A 757 1.60 -19.62 -10.10
CA GLU A 757 2.62 -18.58 -10.19
C GLU A 757 4.04 -19.13 -9.98
N ASP A 758 4.19 -20.22 -9.21
CA ASP A 758 5.47 -20.81 -8.82
C ASP A 758 5.39 -22.31 -8.44
N VAL A 759 6.49 -22.89 -7.97
CA VAL A 759 6.53 -24.24 -7.40
C VAL A 759 7.12 -24.16 -5.99
N HIS A 760 6.34 -24.57 -4.99
CA HIS A 760 6.80 -24.63 -3.61
C HIS A 760 7.32 -26.03 -3.28
N VAL A 761 8.60 -26.11 -2.93
CA VAL A 761 9.18 -27.34 -2.37
C VAL A 761 9.19 -27.20 -0.86
N TYR A 762 8.55 -28.13 -0.17
CA TYR A 762 8.58 -28.19 1.28
C TYR A 762 9.47 -29.33 1.75
N VAL A 763 10.21 -29.09 2.83
CA VAL A 763 11.04 -30.08 3.49
C VAL A 763 10.67 -30.12 4.97
N GLU A 764 10.24 -31.29 5.44
CA GLU A 764 9.98 -31.53 6.86
C GLU A 764 11.27 -31.87 7.61
N THR A 765 11.48 -31.20 8.74
CA THR A 765 12.59 -31.47 9.66
C THR A 765 12.12 -31.39 11.12
N THR A 766 12.86 -32.01 12.04
CA THR A 766 12.61 -31.89 13.48
C THR A 766 13.72 -31.08 14.13
N VAL A 767 13.41 -29.89 14.63
CA VAL A 767 14.35 -29.00 15.29
C VAL A 767 14.30 -29.23 16.79
N LYS A 768 15.36 -29.81 17.36
CA LYS A 768 15.44 -30.01 18.81
C LYS A 768 15.56 -28.69 19.57
N ALA A 769 15.18 -28.74 20.84
CA ALA A 769 15.36 -27.64 21.79
C ALA A 769 16.83 -27.20 21.86
N GLY A 770 17.07 -25.89 21.71
CA GLY A 770 18.39 -25.27 21.70
C GLY A 770 19.23 -25.52 20.45
N GLU A 771 18.72 -26.25 19.46
CA GLU A 771 19.44 -26.57 18.22
C GLU A 771 18.94 -25.73 17.03
N THR A 772 19.70 -25.76 15.94
CA THR A 772 19.33 -25.14 14.66
C THR A 772 19.29 -26.22 13.60
N SER A 773 18.19 -26.32 12.87
CA SER A 773 18.14 -27.09 11.64
C SER A 773 18.41 -26.18 10.44
N THR A 774 19.15 -26.69 9.48
CA THR A 774 19.46 -26.03 8.22
C THR A 774 19.01 -26.91 7.07
N VAL A 775 18.08 -26.41 6.25
CA VAL A 775 17.70 -27.04 5.00
C VAL A 775 18.28 -26.24 3.86
N THR A 776 18.95 -26.91 2.92
CA THR A 776 19.44 -26.28 1.69
C THR A 776 18.82 -26.94 0.49
N LEU A 777 18.50 -26.13 -0.51
CA LEU A 777 17.96 -26.57 -1.77
C LEU A 777 18.76 -25.89 -2.88
N GLN A 778 19.29 -26.68 -3.81
CA GLN A 778 19.90 -26.17 -5.03
C GLN A 778 19.01 -26.54 -6.21
N HIS A 779 18.76 -25.57 -7.07
CA HIS A 779 18.04 -25.81 -8.30
C HIS A 779 18.65 -24.99 -9.43
N ARG A 780 18.43 -25.44 -10.67
CA ARG A 780 18.55 -24.55 -11.82
C ARG A 780 17.19 -23.94 -12.11
N PRO A 781 17.11 -22.62 -12.38
CA PRO A 781 15.93 -22.02 -12.98
C PRO A 781 15.60 -22.74 -14.30
N ALA A 782 14.32 -22.81 -14.62
CA ALA A 782 13.73 -23.62 -15.67
C ALA A 782 14.66 -24.05 -16.81
N GLN A 783 14.79 -25.36 -16.98
CA GLN A 783 15.31 -25.97 -18.20
C GLN A 783 14.24 -26.08 -19.29
N LEU A 784 12.96 -25.85 -19.03
CA LEU A 784 11.89 -25.98 -20.01
C LEU A 784 10.77 -24.97 -19.70
N GLU A 785 10.57 -23.98 -20.56
CA GLU A 785 9.39 -23.10 -20.50
C GLU A 785 8.38 -23.55 -21.56
N LEU A 786 7.16 -23.90 -21.13
CA LEU A 786 6.04 -24.05 -22.06
C LEU A 786 5.50 -22.67 -22.40
N VAL A 787 5.93 -22.15 -23.54
CA VAL A 787 5.36 -20.94 -24.14
C VAL A 787 4.18 -21.39 -24.98
N ALA A 788 3.03 -21.55 -24.34
CA ALA A 788 1.76 -21.56 -25.05
C ALA A 788 1.33 -20.09 -25.19
N ALA A 789 1.24 -19.59 -26.42
CA ALA A 789 0.44 -18.38 -26.63
C ALA A 789 -0.98 -18.68 -26.14
N SER A 790 -1.66 -17.71 -25.54
CA SER A 790 -3.10 -17.77 -25.33
C SER A 790 -3.76 -18.16 -26.65
N PHE A 791 -4.16 -19.42 -26.75
CA PHE A 791 -4.54 -20.01 -28.02
C PHE A 791 -6.03 -19.81 -28.25
N LEU A 792 -6.36 -18.75 -28.98
CA LEU A 792 -7.74 -18.42 -29.37
C LEU A 792 -8.03 -18.93 -30.78
N GLU A 793 -7.91 -20.24 -31.02
CA GLU A 793 -8.40 -20.85 -32.27
C GLU A 793 -9.63 -21.69 -31.99
N ARG A 794 -10.65 -21.52 -32.84
CA ARG A 794 -11.98 -22.13 -32.67
C ARG A 794 -11.89 -23.65 -32.86
N ALA A 795 -12.06 -24.43 -31.80
CA ALA A 795 -12.20 -25.88 -31.91
C ALA A 795 -13.69 -26.23 -32.14
N GLN A 796 -14.02 -26.81 -33.29
CA GLN A 796 -15.37 -27.25 -33.61
C GLN A 796 -15.55 -28.73 -33.25
N PRO A 797 -16.72 -29.14 -32.71
CA PRO A 797 -17.05 -30.56 -32.61
C PRO A 797 -16.93 -31.23 -33.99
N GLY A 798 -16.20 -32.36 -34.06
CA GLY A 798 -15.89 -33.06 -35.30
C GLY A 798 -14.60 -32.60 -36.01
N THR A 799 -13.89 -31.57 -35.52
CA THR A 799 -12.65 -31.09 -36.13
C THR A 799 -11.42 -31.35 -35.26
N GLN A 800 -10.27 -31.47 -35.92
CA GLN A 800 -8.96 -31.63 -35.29
C GLN A 800 -8.28 -30.25 -35.23
N THR A 801 -8.01 -29.75 -34.02
CA THR A 801 -7.38 -28.44 -33.79
C THR A 801 -5.96 -28.64 -33.26
N ALA A 802 -4.98 -27.93 -33.84
CA ALA A 802 -3.58 -28.04 -33.46
C ALA A 802 -3.16 -26.84 -32.60
N VAL A 803 -2.92 -27.06 -31.31
CA VAL A 803 -2.41 -26.03 -30.40
C VAL A 803 -0.88 -26.00 -30.53
N PRO A 804 -0.26 -24.91 -31.02
CA PRO A 804 1.18 -24.82 -31.11
C PRO A 804 1.78 -24.76 -29.70
N LEU A 805 2.76 -25.62 -29.45
CA LEU A 805 3.49 -25.68 -28.20
C LEU A 805 4.97 -25.39 -28.50
N ARG A 806 5.56 -24.47 -27.75
CA ARG A 806 7.01 -24.26 -27.75
C ARG A 806 7.53 -24.57 -26.36
N LEU A 807 8.40 -25.57 -26.30
CA LEU A 807 9.17 -25.91 -25.12
C LEU A 807 10.56 -25.29 -25.27
N VAL A 808 10.86 -24.26 -24.49
CA VAL A 808 12.15 -23.57 -24.53
C VAL A 808 13.08 -24.20 -23.51
N ASN A 809 14.13 -24.89 -23.98
CA ASN A 809 15.17 -25.43 -23.12
C ASN A 809 16.47 -24.61 -23.18
N LYS A 810 17.01 -24.20 -22.03
CA LYS A 810 18.27 -23.44 -21.98
C LYS A 810 19.53 -24.29 -22.26
N GLY A 811 19.41 -25.61 -22.28
CA GLY A 811 20.49 -26.57 -22.57
C GLY A 811 20.40 -27.28 -23.93
N SER A 812 19.35 -27.07 -24.73
CA SER A 812 19.15 -27.73 -26.04
C SER A 812 18.32 -26.86 -27.00
N HIS A 813 18.18 -27.27 -28.27
CA HIS A 813 17.33 -26.54 -29.23
C HIS A 813 15.87 -26.53 -28.75
N PRO A 814 15.12 -25.40 -28.91
CA PRO A 814 13.71 -25.34 -28.55
C PRO A 814 12.93 -26.46 -29.26
N VAL A 815 12.18 -27.24 -28.49
CA VAL A 815 11.33 -28.29 -29.08
C VAL A 815 10.00 -27.63 -29.43
N THR A 816 9.74 -27.54 -30.73
CA THR A 816 8.47 -27.05 -31.27
C THR A 816 7.59 -28.23 -31.63
N GLY A 817 6.34 -28.20 -31.18
CA GLY A 817 5.36 -29.25 -31.46
C GLY A 817 3.94 -28.69 -31.57
N CYS A 818 2.99 -29.58 -31.82
CA CYS A 818 1.58 -29.23 -31.75
C CYS A 818 0.79 -30.31 -31.00
N LEU A 819 -0.08 -29.88 -30.08
CA LEU A 819 -1.08 -30.74 -29.45
C LEU A 819 -2.29 -30.80 -30.38
N ARG A 820 -2.52 -31.94 -31.03
CA ARG A 820 -3.71 -32.14 -31.88
C ARG A 820 -4.87 -32.67 -31.03
N LEU A 821 -5.92 -31.87 -30.91
CA LEU A 821 -7.15 -32.20 -30.20
C LEU A 821 -8.24 -32.54 -31.21
N SER A 822 -8.79 -33.75 -31.15
CA SER A 822 -9.96 -34.15 -31.94
C SER A 822 -11.20 -34.15 -31.07
N LEU A 823 -12.13 -33.23 -31.32
CA LEU A 823 -13.42 -33.20 -30.63
C LEU A 823 -14.38 -34.16 -31.36
N PRO A 824 -15.01 -35.14 -30.68
CA PRO A 824 -16.00 -36.04 -31.30
C PRO A 824 -17.19 -35.29 -31.91
N GLU A 825 -17.70 -35.79 -33.03
CA GLU A 825 -18.91 -35.29 -33.67
C GLU A 825 -20.14 -35.63 -32.79
N GLY A 826 -20.91 -34.63 -32.35
CA GLY A 826 -22.17 -34.82 -31.60
C GLY A 826 -22.06 -35.18 -30.10
N TRP A 827 -21.04 -34.68 -29.39
CA TRP A 827 -20.72 -35.06 -28.00
C TRP A 827 -21.85 -34.78 -26.98
N PRO A 828 -22.43 -35.83 -26.33
CA PRO A 828 -23.40 -35.67 -25.26
C PRO A 828 -22.79 -36.06 -23.90
N GLY A 829 -22.50 -35.06 -23.07
CA GLY A 829 -22.57 -35.08 -21.58
C GLY A 829 -22.08 -36.29 -20.77
N THR A 830 -21.21 -37.16 -21.26
CA THR A 830 -20.65 -38.29 -20.49
C THR A 830 -19.15 -38.44 -20.75
N ARG A 831 -18.39 -38.77 -19.69
CA ARG A 831 -16.94 -38.98 -19.71
C ARG A 831 -16.55 -39.95 -20.83
N ARG A 832 -15.86 -39.46 -21.85
CA ARG A 832 -15.04 -40.27 -22.76
C ARG A 832 -13.63 -39.67 -22.82
N PRO A 833 -12.58 -40.51 -22.89
CA PRO A 833 -11.22 -40.01 -23.10
C PRO A 833 -11.13 -39.35 -24.48
N LEU A 834 -10.50 -38.16 -24.56
CA LEU A 834 -10.04 -37.61 -25.83
C LEU A 834 -8.96 -38.55 -26.39
N GLU A 835 -9.09 -38.98 -27.65
CA GLU A 835 -7.97 -39.58 -28.38
C GLU A 835 -6.97 -38.47 -28.72
N LYS A 836 -5.76 -38.56 -28.17
CA LYS A 836 -4.70 -37.54 -28.35
C LYS A 836 -3.55 -38.14 -29.16
N ALA A 837 -3.10 -37.40 -30.16
CA ALA A 837 -1.82 -37.65 -30.82
C ALA A 837 -1.00 -36.36 -30.75
N VAL A 838 0.17 -36.43 -30.13
CA VAL A 838 1.12 -35.32 -30.08
C VAL A 838 2.24 -35.63 -31.05
N ASP A 839 2.40 -34.76 -32.05
CA ASP A 839 3.41 -34.88 -33.10
C ASP A 839 4.48 -33.84 -32.78
N LEU A 840 5.53 -34.28 -32.09
CA LEU A 840 6.75 -33.50 -31.89
C LEU A 840 7.68 -33.85 -33.04
N GLY A 841 8.40 -32.86 -33.58
CA GLY A 841 9.08 -32.92 -34.88
C GLY A 841 10.02 -34.12 -35.13
N PRO A 842 10.61 -34.19 -36.34
CA PRO A 842 11.12 -35.44 -36.93
C PRO A 842 12.29 -36.14 -36.23
N ASP A 843 12.93 -35.53 -35.22
CA ASP A 843 14.09 -36.10 -34.56
C ASP A 843 13.97 -35.91 -33.04
N GLU A 844 13.81 -37.03 -32.31
CA GLU A 844 13.88 -37.15 -30.84
C GLU A 844 12.78 -36.42 -30.04
N VAL A 845 11.73 -37.13 -29.61
CA VAL A 845 11.44 -37.45 -28.19
C VAL A 845 10.13 -38.26 -28.15
N SER A 846 10.26 -39.58 -28.24
CA SER A 846 9.20 -40.51 -27.83
C SER A 846 9.21 -40.63 -26.30
N GLY A 847 8.49 -39.76 -25.60
CA GLY A 847 8.47 -39.82 -24.13
C GLY A 847 7.52 -38.89 -23.37
N PHE A 848 6.73 -38.04 -24.04
CA PHE A 848 5.86 -37.08 -23.33
C PHE A 848 4.41 -37.53 -23.32
N THR A 849 3.82 -37.62 -22.13
CA THR A 849 2.41 -37.91 -21.92
C THR A 849 1.69 -36.63 -21.49
N PHE A 850 0.51 -36.38 -22.05
CA PHE A 850 -0.32 -35.24 -21.71
C PHE A 850 -1.64 -35.73 -21.12
N ASP A 851 -1.88 -35.45 -19.85
CA ASP A 851 -3.20 -35.58 -19.25
C ASP A 851 -3.97 -34.26 -19.42
N LEU A 852 -5.26 -34.37 -19.75
CA LEU A 852 -6.16 -33.25 -19.95
C LEU A 852 -7.41 -33.55 -19.15
N GLU A 853 -7.68 -32.70 -18.18
CA GLU A 853 -8.92 -32.77 -17.41
C GLU A 853 -9.97 -31.88 -18.07
N VAL A 854 -11.14 -32.45 -18.36
CA VAL A 854 -12.25 -31.76 -19.02
C VAL A 854 -13.46 -31.79 -18.07
N PRO A 855 -14.11 -30.65 -17.80
CA PRO A 855 -15.26 -30.59 -16.89
C PRO A 855 -16.46 -31.45 -17.34
N PRO A 856 -17.37 -31.85 -16.43
CA PRO A 856 -18.46 -32.79 -16.72
C PRO A 856 -19.59 -32.25 -17.62
N ALA A 857 -19.73 -30.93 -17.77
CA ALA A 857 -20.75 -30.29 -18.59
C ALA A 857 -20.15 -29.13 -19.39
N ILE A 858 -20.40 -29.12 -20.71
CA ILE A 858 -19.96 -28.06 -21.62
C ILE A 858 -21.20 -27.32 -22.13
N THR A 859 -21.48 -26.15 -21.57
CA THR A 859 -22.21 -25.07 -22.24
C THR A 859 -21.20 -24.18 -22.98
N GLU A 860 -21.63 -23.40 -23.97
CA GLU A 860 -20.76 -22.46 -24.71
C GLU A 860 -19.87 -21.64 -23.75
N GLY A 861 -18.54 -21.74 -23.87
CA GLY A 861 -17.62 -21.15 -22.89
C GLY A 861 -16.13 -21.35 -23.18
N TYR A 862 -15.30 -20.68 -22.37
CA TYR A 862 -13.85 -20.85 -22.32
C TYR A 862 -13.51 -21.96 -21.34
N HIS A 863 -12.86 -23.02 -21.81
CA HIS A 863 -12.41 -24.11 -20.94
C HIS A 863 -10.92 -23.99 -20.68
N THR A 864 -10.53 -24.03 -19.42
CA THR A 864 -9.12 -24.16 -19.02
C THR A 864 -8.74 -25.63 -19.12
N LEU A 865 -7.91 -25.96 -20.11
CA LEU A 865 -7.28 -27.26 -20.21
C LEU A 865 -5.96 -27.25 -19.46
N TRP A 866 -5.83 -28.12 -18.48
CA TRP A 866 -4.57 -28.38 -17.81
C TRP A 866 -3.80 -29.41 -18.61
N ALA A 867 -2.62 -29.04 -19.11
CA ALA A 867 -1.68 -29.97 -19.70
C ALA A 867 -0.60 -30.26 -18.67
N ARG A 868 -0.54 -31.51 -18.19
CA ARG A 868 0.58 -32.01 -17.38
C ARG A 868 1.60 -32.65 -18.31
N PHE A 869 2.85 -32.21 -18.20
CA PHE A 869 4.00 -32.79 -18.91
C PHE A 869 4.74 -33.74 -17.99
N GLU A 870 4.93 -35.00 -18.41
CA GLU A 870 5.82 -35.95 -17.75
C GLU A 870 6.95 -36.33 -18.72
N GLY A 871 8.15 -35.81 -18.46
CA GLY A 871 9.40 -36.25 -19.07
C GLY A 871 10.26 -37.05 -18.08
N SER A 872 11.48 -37.45 -18.48
CA SER A 872 12.49 -38.06 -17.60
C SER A 872 12.53 -37.39 -16.21
N PRO A 873 12.78 -38.16 -15.13
CA PRO A 873 12.20 -37.90 -13.83
C PRO A 873 12.52 -36.48 -13.35
N ASN A 874 11.49 -35.73 -12.95
CA ASN A 874 11.52 -34.45 -12.21
C ASN A 874 11.16 -33.15 -12.99
N VAL A 875 10.67 -33.20 -14.23
CA VAL A 875 10.11 -31.98 -14.87
C VAL A 875 8.58 -32.01 -14.82
N ILE A 876 7.99 -31.13 -14.01
CA ILE A 876 6.55 -30.87 -13.97
C ILE A 876 6.32 -29.40 -14.33
N ALA A 877 5.71 -29.18 -15.50
CA ALA A 877 5.21 -27.88 -15.93
C ALA A 877 3.69 -27.98 -16.06
N ALA A 878 2.96 -27.12 -15.35
CA ALA A 878 1.52 -26.97 -15.49
C ALA A 878 1.23 -25.55 -15.94
N ARG A 879 0.58 -25.39 -17.10
CA ARG A 879 0.08 -24.10 -17.58
C ARG A 879 -1.37 -24.26 -18.03
N PRO A 880 -2.24 -23.28 -17.74
CA PRO A 880 -3.58 -23.26 -18.29
C PRO A 880 -3.53 -23.00 -19.80
N ILE A 881 -4.16 -23.87 -20.59
CA ILE A 881 -4.44 -23.64 -22.02
C ILE A 881 -5.93 -23.30 -22.14
N TYR A 882 -6.26 -22.06 -22.49
CA TYR A 882 -7.65 -21.65 -22.66
C TYR A 882 -8.16 -22.06 -24.05
N LEU A 883 -9.21 -22.89 -24.11
CA LEU A 883 -9.83 -23.33 -25.37
C LEU A 883 -11.31 -22.90 -25.43
N PRO A 884 -11.68 -22.01 -26.37
CA PRO A 884 -13.06 -21.64 -26.64
C PRO A 884 -13.78 -22.69 -27.53
N VAL A 885 -14.97 -23.16 -27.12
CA VAL A 885 -15.83 -24.09 -27.90
C VAL A 885 -17.20 -23.43 -28.17
N PHE A 886 -17.57 -23.19 -29.44
CA PHE A 886 -18.77 -22.42 -29.81
C PHE A 886 -19.46 -22.89 -31.11
N GLY A 887 -20.78 -22.68 -31.23
CA GLY A 887 -21.59 -22.82 -32.46
C GLY A 887 -21.65 -21.51 -33.30
N SER A 888 -21.78 -21.62 -34.63
CA SER A 888 -21.46 -20.56 -35.62
C SER A 888 -22.57 -19.56 -36.03
N VAL A 889 -22.20 -18.31 -36.41
CA VAL A 889 -22.79 -17.50 -37.53
C VAL A 889 -21.71 -16.59 -38.18
N GLU A 890 -21.71 -16.43 -39.52
CA GLU A 890 -20.79 -15.57 -40.32
C GLU A 890 -21.58 -14.57 -41.21
N VAL A 891 -21.08 -13.33 -41.39
CA VAL A 891 -21.58 -12.34 -42.39
C VAL A 891 -20.40 -11.56 -43.01
N ARG A 892 -20.41 -11.34 -44.33
CA ARG A 892 -19.36 -10.65 -45.13
C ARG A 892 -19.97 -9.48 -45.95
N VAL A 893 -19.24 -8.36 -46.11
CA VAL A 893 -19.61 -7.27 -47.04
C VAL A 893 -18.36 -6.72 -47.75
N ASP A 894 -18.40 -6.70 -49.10
CA ASP A 894 -17.37 -6.10 -49.98
C ASP A 894 -17.90 -4.79 -50.59
N GLY A 895 -17.13 -3.69 -50.55
CA GLY A 895 -17.49 -2.40 -51.17
C GLY A 895 -16.35 -1.77 -51.98
N ARG A 896 -16.61 -1.39 -53.23
CA ARG A 896 -15.67 -0.68 -54.13
C ARG A 896 -16.06 0.80 -54.30
N GLY A 897 -15.12 1.70 -54.00
CA GLY A 897 -14.96 3.01 -54.64
C GLY A 897 -15.40 4.26 -53.86
N VAL A 898 -14.45 5.14 -53.52
CA VAL A 898 -14.68 6.59 -53.39
C VAL A 898 -13.45 7.32 -53.92
N ALA A 899 -13.65 8.26 -54.85
CA ALA A 899 -12.61 9.13 -55.40
C ALA A 899 -13.03 10.60 -55.26
N LYS A 900 -12.13 11.46 -54.76
CA LYS A 900 -12.01 12.86 -55.18
C LYS A 900 -10.70 13.50 -54.69
N GLU A 901 -9.62 13.20 -55.41
CA GLU A 901 -8.46 14.07 -55.75
C GLU A 901 -7.41 13.20 -56.45
N GLY A 902 -7.71 12.72 -57.67
CA GLY A 902 -6.73 12.12 -58.59
C GLY A 902 -6.04 10.80 -58.19
N LEU A 903 -6.10 10.34 -56.94
CA LEU A 903 -5.46 9.11 -56.45
C LEU A 903 -6.52 8.10 -55.99
N LEU A 904 -6.37 6.85 -56.43
CA LEU A 904 -7.21 5.71 -56.05
C LEU A 904 -6.60 5.04 -54.81
N TYR A 905 -7.35 5.01 -53.70
CA TYR A 905 -6.99 4.27 -52.48
C TYR A 905 -7.78 2.97 -52.42
N THR A 906 -7.15 1.87 -51.99
CA THR A 906 -7.86 0.61 -51.75
C THR A 906 -8.07 0.43 -50.25
N LEU A 907 -9.32 0.32 -49.82
CA LEU A 907 -9.71 0.06 -48.44
C LEU A 907 -10.05 -1.43 -48.31
N ARG A 908 -9.36 -2.16 -47.42
CA ARG A 908 -9.80 -3.49 -46.98
C ARG A 908 -10.30 -3.40 -45.55
N VAL A 909 -11.52 -3.85 -45.31
CA VAL A 909 -12.10 -3.94 -43.96
C VAL A 909 -12.22 -5.42 -43.59
N ALA A 910 -11.41 -5.88 -42.65
CA ALA A 910 -11.51 -7.21 -42.08
C ALA A 910 -12.29 -7.12 -40.77
N VAL A 911 -13.45 -7.76 -40.70
CA VAL A 911 -14.26 -7.81 -39.47
C VAL A 911 -13.98 -9.14 -38.78
N SER A 912 -13.59 -9.09 -37.51
CA SER A 912 -13.36 -10.26 -36.67
C SER A 912 -14.06 -10.11 -35.31
N ASN A 913 -14.17 -11.19 -34.54
CA ASN A 913 -14.85 -11.22 -33.24
C ASN A 913 -16.31 -10.77 -33.22
N LEU A 914 -17.19 -11.50 -33.92
CA LEU A 914 -18.65 -11.45 -33.67
C LEU A 914 -18.98 -12.19 -32.35
N THR A 915 -18.59 -11.65 -31.20
CA THR A 915 -19.15 -12.06 -29.90
C THR A 915 -20.29 -11.11 -29.54
N ARG A 916 -21.13 -11.47 -28.56
CA ARG A 916 -22.37 -10.73 -28.26
C ARG A 916 -22.19 -9.25 -27.88
N GLN A 917 -20.98 -8.69 -27.72
CA GLN A 917 -20.79 -7.32 -27.22
C GLN A 917 -19.87 -6.38 -28.02
N GLU A 918 -19.12 -6.84 -29.02
CA GLU A 918 -18.26 -5.94 -29.82
C GLU A 918 -18.16 -6.40 -31.28
N ILE A 919 -18.00 -5.44 -32.21
CA ILE A 919 -17.62 -5.72 -33.60
C ILE A 919 -16.23 -5.11 -33.77
N GLU A 920 -15.19 -5.94 -33.92
CA GLU A 920 -13.86 -5.45 -34.30
C GLU A 920 -13.76 -5.37 -35.83
N ALA A 921 -13.62 -4.16 -36.35
CA ALA A 921 -13.33 -3.91 -37.76
C ALA A 921 -11.91 -3.37 -37.90
N GLU A 922 -11.01 -4.17 -38.47
CA GLU A 922 -9.69 -3.72 -38.90
C GLU A 922 -9.81 -3.09 -40.28
N VAL A 923 -9.35 -1.86 -40.43
CA VAL A 923 -9.40 -1.11 -41.69
C VAL A 923 -7.97 -0.87 -42.17
N VAL A 924 -7.59 -1.57 -43.24
CA VAL A 924 -6.28 -1.42 -43.88
C VAL A 924 -6.42 -0.53 -45.11
N LEU A 925 -5.71 0.61 -45.10
CA LEU A 925 -5.53 1.45 -46.28
C LEU A 925 -4.23 1.08 -46.99
N ASP A 926 -4.32 0.59 -48.23
CA ASP A 926 -3.17 0.52 -49.14
C ASP A 926 -2.92 1.92 -49.74
N LEU A 927 -1.86 2.59 -49.28
CA LEU A 927 -1.44 3.91 -49.79
C LEU A 927 -0.41 3.76 -50.93
N PRO A 928 -0.55 4.48 -52.05
CA PRO A 928 0.49 4.51 -53.07
C PRO A 928 1.74 5.27 -52.58
N VAL A 929 2.90 4.83 -53.06
CA VAL A 929 4.27 5.10 -52.56
C VAL A 929 4.59 6.60 -52.38
N GLU A 930 5.40 6.90 -51.34
CA GLU A 930 5.95 8.19 -50.83
C GLU A 930 5.33 8.77 -49.55
N LEU A 931 4.45 8.02 -48.90
CA LEU A 931 3.73 8.45 -47.68
C LEU A 931 3.83 7.38 -46.57
N ILE A 932 3.97 7.80 -45.30
CA ILE A 932 3.97 6.92 -44.12
C ILE A 932 2.72 7.19 -43.29
N SER A 933 1.95 6.16 -42.93
CA SER A 933 0.74 6.26 -42.08
C SER A 933 1.12 6.19 -40.60
N ALA A 934 0.56 7.07 -39.77
CA ALA A 934 0.86 7.18 -38.34
C ALA A 934 -0.32 6.82 -37.42
N SER A 935 -1.39 6.20 -37.92
CA SER A 935 -2.62 5.98 -37.13
C SER A 935 -2.68 4.61 -36.44
N PRO A 936 -3.09 4.55 -35.16
CA PRO A 936 -3.35 3.30 -34.45
C PRO A 936 -4.72 2.71 -34.79
N THR A 937 -4.83 1.37 -34.79
CA THR A 937 -6.08 0.62 -34.96
C THR A 937 -7.10 0.98 -33.86
N ARG A 938 -8.41 1.12 -34.18
CA ARG A 938 -9.48 1.42 -33.21
C ARG A 938 -10.50 0.27 -33.07
N ARG A 939 -10.94 0.00 -31.84
CA ARG A 939 -12.04 -0.94 -31.50
C ARG A 939 -13.38 -0.20 -31.35
N LEU A 940 -14.50 -0.87 -31.64
CA LEU A 940 -15.86 -0.33 -31.51
C LEU A 940 -16.71 -1.24 -30.61
N ALA A 941 -17.26 -0.66 -29.53
CA ALA A 941 -18.23 -1.32 -28.66
C ALA A 941 -19.66 -0.97 -29.09
N LEU A 942 -20.51 -1.98 -29.29
CA LEU A 942 -21.93 -1.84 -29.65
C LEU A 942 -22.76 -2.76 -28.74
N GLU A 943 -23.93 -2.31 -28.29
CA GLU A 943 -24.73 -3.11 -27.36
C GLU A 943 -25.44 -4.32 -28.00
N PRO A 944 -25.68 -5.42 -27.26
CA PRO A 944 -26.22 -6.66 -27.80
C PRO A 944 -27.71 -6.52 -28.12
N GLY A 945 -28.09 -6.54 -29.40
CA GLY A 945 -29.51 -6.52 -29.78
C GLY A 945 -29.78 -6.18 -31.23
N GLY A 946 -29.28 -6.97 -32.17
CA GLY A 946 -29.70 -6.93 -33.57
C GLY A 946 -29.17 -5.74 -34.37
N VAL A 947 -27.90 -5.78 -34.76
CA VAL A 947 -27.43 -4.94 -35.87
C VAL A 947 -28.07 -5.46 -37.16
N VAL A 948 -28.84 -4.61 -37.85
CA VAL A 948 -29.51 -4.97 -39.11
C VAL A 948 -28.67 -4.54 -40.31
N GLU A 949 -27.92 -3.44 -40.20
CA GLU A 949 -27.07 -2.92 -41.29
C GLU A 949 -25.92 -2.03 -40.75
N ALA A 950 -24.72 -2.17 -41.33
CA ALA A 950 -23.57 -1.29 -41.09
C ALA A 950 -23.02 -0.75 -42.43
N ILE A 951 -22.93 0.58 -42.57
CA ILE A 951 -22.50 1.28 -43.80
C ILE A 951 -21.23 2.10 -43.50
N PHE A 952 -20.21 1.97 -44.36
CA PHE A 952 -18.94 2.69 -44.25
C PHE A 952 -18.83 3.76 -45.35
N SER A 953 -18.37 4.97 -45.02
CA SER A 953 -18.09 6.05 -45.97
C SER A 953 -16.81 6.80 -45.61
N LEU A 954 -15.88 6.93 -46.55
CA LEU A 954 -14.66 7.73 -46.39
C LEU A 954 -14.90 9.14 -46.98
N THR A 955 -14.73 10.19 -46.19
CA THR A 955 -14.82 11.59 -46.63
C THR A 955 -13.49 12.29 -46.47
N THR A 956 -13.14 13.15 -47.43
CA THR A 956 -11.93 13.97 -47.40
C THR A 956 -12.31 15.36 -46.88
N ASP A 957 -11.90 15.69 -45.66
CA ASP A 957 -12.23 16.98 -45.05
C ASP A 957 -11.12 18.01 -45.32
N GLN A 958 -9.85 17.57 -45.40
CA GLN A 958 -8.67 18.35 -45.82
C GLN A 958 -7.61 17.47 -46.52
N PRO A 959 -6.67 18.05 -47.31
CA PRO A 959 -5.60 17.27 -47.95
C PRO A 959 -4.69 16.58 -46.92
N GLY A 960 -4.60 15.26 -46.97
CA GLY A 960 -3.74 14.45 -46.07
C GLY A 960 -4.40 13.98 -44.77
N GLU A 961 -5.66 14.38 -44.52
CA GLU A 961 -6.48 13.89 -43.41
C GLU A 961 -7.75 13.23 -43.95
N PHE A 962 -7.92 11.93 -43.68
CA PHE A 962 -9.08 11.17 -44.13
C PHE A 962 -10.00 10.88 -42.93
N SER A 963 -11.30 11.10 -43.12
CA SER A 963 -12.33 10.79 -42.13
C SER A 963 -13.10 9.54 -42.57
N LEU A 964 -13.01 8.46 -41.79
CA LEU A 964 -13.79 7.25 -41.99
C LEU A 964 -15.05 7.31 -41.13
N SER A 965 -16.23 7.43 -41.74
CA SER A 965 -17.52 7.38 -41.07
C SER A 965 -18.18 6.00 -41.17
N ILE A 966 -18.71 5.51 -40.05
CA ILE A 966 -19.39 4.22 -39.92
C ILE A 966 -20.78 4.48 -39.35
N ARG A 967 -21.83 4.08 -40.08
CA ARG A 967 -23.22 4.14 -39.65
C ARG A 967 -23.71 2.75 -39.30
N VAL A 968 -24.24 2.57 -38.09
CA VAL A 968 -24.77 1.28 -37.62
C VAL A 968 -26.23 1.47 -37.19
N THR A 969 -27.10 0.57 -37.67
CA THR A 969 -28.56 0.64 -37.42
C THR A 969 -29.06 -0.62 -36.70
N ALA A 970 -29.71 -0.42 -35.54
CA ALA A 970 -30.35 -1.45 -34.72
C ALA A 970 -31.76 -0.99 -34.24
N PRO A 971 -32.65 -1.88 -33.77
CA PRO A 971 -33.99 -1.49 -33.30
C PRO A 971 -33.92 -0.45 -32.18
N GLY A 972 -34.27 0.80 -32.50
CA GLY A 972 -34.32 1.93 -31.56
C GLY A 972 -33.04 2.77 -31.43
N VAL A 973 -31.94 2.43 -32.11
CA VAL A 973 -30.67 3.19 -32.03
C VAL A 973 -29.98 3.28 -33.41
N GLU A 974 -29.66 4.51 -33.83
CA GLU A 974 -28.77 4.80 -34.96
C GLU A 974 -27.52 5.54 -34.44
N ARG A 975 -26.32 5.02 -34.72
CA ARG A 975 -25.04 5.66 -34.33
C ARG A 975 -24.15 5.92 -35.55
N HIS A 976 -23.49 7.07 -35.53
CA HIS A 976 -22.49 7.51 -36.52
C HIS A 976 -21.14 7.69 -35.83
N ILE A 977 -20.09 7.07 -36.36
CA ILE A 977 -18.73 7.10 -35.78
C ILE A 977 -17.75 7.57 -36.84
N SER A 978 -16.91 8.58 -36.55
CA SER A 978 -15.86 9.07 -37.46
C SER A 978 -14.44 8.87 -36.89
N HIS A 979 -13.46 8.46 -37.72
CA HIS A 979 -12.05 8.29 -37.34
C HIS A 979 -11.08 9.03 -38.28
N LEU A 980 -10.01 9.62 -37.74
CA LEU A 980 -9.06 10.47 -38.45
C LEU A 980 -7.74 9.73 -38.75
N LEU A 981 -7.34 9.69 -40.01
CA LEU A 981 -6.08 9.07 -40.47
C LEU A 981 -5.05 10.15 -40.83
N ARG A 982 -3.82 10.09 -40.27
CA ARG A 982 -2.75 11.09 -40.49
C ARG A 982 -1.54 10.51 -41.21
N VAL A 983 -1.10 11.19 -42.26
CA VAL A 983 -0.06 10.72 -43.18
C VAL A 983 1.11 11.70 -43.21
N VAL A 984 2.34 11.24 -43.00
CA VAL A 984 3.55 12.09 -42.97
C VAL A 984 4.24 12.09 -44.35
N PRO A 985 4.48 13.27 -44.96
CA PRO A 985 5.23 13.35 -46.21
C PRO A 985 6.73 13.09 -46.01
N ARG A 986 7.36 12.30 -46.89
CA ARG A 986 8.80 11.98 -46.84
C ARG A 986 9.78 13.18 -46.95
N HIS A 987 9.32 14.39 -47.25
CA HIS A 987 10.18 15.58 -47.34
C HIS A 987 10.37 16.32 -45.99
N ARG A 988 9.69 15.89 -44.92
CA ARG A 988 9.88 16.38 -43.56
C ARG A 988 10.65 15.36 -42.73
N LEU A 989 11.49 15.83 -41.81
CA LEU A 989 12.19 14.94 -40.87
C LEU A 989 11.21 14.33 -39.88
N PHE A 990 11.18 13.00 -39.78
CA PHE A 990 10.39 12.31 -38.78
C PHE A 990 11.17 12.29 -37.45
N VAL A 991 10.69 13.10 -36.49
CA VAL A 991 11.22 13.14 -35.12
C VAL A 991 10.32 12.33 -34.21
N LEU A 992 10.85 11.21 -33.71
CA LEU A 992 10.19 10.42 -32.67
C LEU A 992 10.59 11.00 -31.32
N TYR A 993 9.63 11.60 -30.62
CA TYR A 993 9.84 12.07 -29.26
C TYR A 993 9.29 11.05 -28.27
N SER A 994 10.14 10.61 -27.33
CA SER A 994 9.72 9.76 -26.22
C SER A 994 10.28 10.27 -24.90
N GLY A 995 9.51 11.09 -24.20
CA GLY A 995 9.86 11.66 -22.89
C GLY A 995 8.66 11.70 -21.95
N PHE A 996 8.92 12.00 -20.68
CA PHE A 996 7.90 12.09 -19.62
C PHE A 996 7.02 13.35 -19.76
N LEU A 997 7.61 14.48 -20.14
CA LEU A 997 6.90 15.73 -20.36
C LEU A 997 6.61 15.94 -21.86
N GLY A 998 5.69 16.86 -22.18
CA GLY A 998 5.40 17.20 -23.58
C GLY A 998 6.67 17.66 -24.34
N CYS A 999 6.76 17.31 -25.63
CA CYS A 999 7.93 17.67 -26.43
C CYS A 999 8.15 19.20 -26.42
N PRO A 1000 9.36 19.69 -26.10
CA PRO A 1000 9.63 21.13 -26.04
C PRO A 1000 9.61 21.80 -27.43
N ILE A 1001 9.58 21.02 -28.51
CA ILE A 1001 9.47 21.49 -29.91
C ILE A 1001 8.22 20.92 -30.58
N ALA A 1002 7.66 21.62 -31.58
CA ALA A 1002 6.45 21.24 -32.29
C ALA A 1002 6.73 20.98 -33.79
N SER A 1003 5.83 20.27 -34.48
CA SER A 1003 5.90 20.05 -35.94
C SER A 1003 5.87 21.38 -36.72
N ASP A 1004 6.63 21.44 -37.83
CA ASP A 1004 6.68 22.57 -38.76
C ASP A 1004 6.97 22.09 -40.21
N ASP A 1005 7.28 23.01 -41.13
CA ASP A 1005 7.54 22.68 -42.54
C ASP A 1005 8.82 21.84 -42.76
N SER A 1006 9.71 21.74 -41.76
CA SER A 1006 10.99 21.03 -41.84
C SER A 1006 11.02 19.71 -41.06
N LEU A 1007 10.18 19.54 -40.04
CA LEU A 1007 10.11 18.33 -39.23
C LEU A 1007 8.69 18.03 -38.75
N GLU A 1008 8.35 16.75 -38.63
CA GLU A 1008 7.12 16.27 -38.02
C GLU A 1008 7.47 15.56 -36.70
N VAL A 1009 6.97 16.08 -35.59
CA VAL A 1009 7.15 15.46 -34.27
C VAL A 1009 6.00 14.50 -34.02
N VAL A 1010 6.31 13.20 -33.93
CA VAL A 1010 5.38 12.21 -33.39
C VAL A 1010 5.71 12.01 -31.92
N ASN A 1011 4.78 12.44 -31.07
CA ASN A 1011 4.91 12.25 -29.64
C ASN A 1011 4.46 10.82 -29.27
N MET A 1012 5.40 10.02 -28.79
CA MET A 1012 5.15 8.74 -28.17
C MET A 1012 5.55 8.84 -26.69
N PRO A 1013 4.61 9.20 -25.80
CA PRO A 1013 4.87 9.31 -24.37
C PRO A 1013 5.63 8.10 -23.85
N ALA A 1014 6.64 8.31 -23.02
CA ALA A 1014 7.55 7.22 -22.73
C ALA A 1014 6.97 6.12 -21.84
N ASN A 1015 5.98 6.43 -21.00
CA ASN A 1015 5.15 5.43 -20.35
C ASN A 1015 4.39 4.55 -21.35
N TYR A 1016 3.91 5.12 -22.45
CA TYR A 1016 3.33 4.38 -23.57
C TYR A 1016 4.38 3.54 -24.28
N ALA A 1017 5.60 4.05 -24.47
CA ALA A 1017 6.72 3.31 -25.03
C ALA A 1017 7.11 2.09 -24.18
N VAL A 1018 7.15 2.23 -22.85
CA VAL A 1018 7.45 1.14 -21.88
C VAL A 1018 6.35 0.08 -21.84
N ARG A 1019 5.08 0.48 -21.90
CA ARG A 1019 3.94 -0.47 -21.90
C ARG A 1019 3.70 -1.16 -23.25
N LYS A 1020 4.12 -0.51 -24.33
CA LYS A 1020 3.99 -1.02 -25.70
C LYS A 1020 5.34 -0.93 -26.42
N PRO A 1021 6.35 -1.69 -25.96
CA PRO A 1021 7.71 -1.63 -26.52
C PRO A 1021 7.71 -1.93 -28.02
N HIS A 1022 6.84 -2.83 -28.48
CA HIS A 1022 6.66 -3.14 -29.90
C HIS A 1022 6.25 -1.93 -30.76
N VAL A 1023 5.53 -0.93 -30.21
CA VAL A 1023 5.18 0.29 -30.96
C VAL A 1023 6.41 1.17 -31.13
N MET A 1024 7.23 1.32 -30.08
CA MET A 1024 8.52 2.02 -30.17
C MET A 1024 9.44 1.32 -31.17
N GLU A 1025 9.56 0.00 -31.10
CA GLU A 1025 10.40 -0.79 -32.00
C GLU A 1025 9.94 -0.73 -33.46
N GLN A 1026 8.65 -0.59 -33.73
CA GLN A 1026 8.13 -0.37 -35.08
C GLN A 1026 8.44 1.03 -35.62
N LEU A 1027 8.48 2.04 -34.74
CA LEU A 1027 8.72 3.43 -35.11
C LEU A 1027 10.22 3.78 -35.18
N LEU A 1028 11.06 3.15 -34.36
CA LEU A 1028 12.50 3.42 -34.28
C LEU A 1028 13.23 3.32 -35.63
N PRO A 1029 13.03 2.27 -36.47
CA PRO A 1029 13.67 2.18 -37.79
C PRO A 1029 13.19 3.24 -38.79
N GLN A 1030 12.04 3.87 -38.52
CA GLN A 1030 11.43 4.88 -39.38
C GLN A 1030 11.84 6.30 -38.97
N ALA A 1031 12.28 6.50 -37.71
CA ALA A 1031 12.62 7.81 -37.17
C ALA A 1031 13.97 8.33 -37.68
N ASP A 1032 13.97 9.54 -38.24
CA ASP A 1032 15.20 10.24 -38.63
C ASP A 1032 16.01 10.70 -37.41
N VAL A 1033 15.32 11.11 -36.33
CA VAL A 1033 15.92 11.48 -35.05
C VAL A 1033 15.03 11.00 -33.91
N VAL A 1034 15.65 10.42 -32.88
CA VAL A 1034 15.00 10.09 -31.61
C VAL A 1034 15.39 11.14 -30.57
N LEU A 1035 14.38 11.78 -29.98
CA LEU A 1035 14.54 12.72 -28.88
C LEU A 1035 13.96 12.08 -27.61
N THR A 1036 14.78 11.93 -26.57
CA THR A 1036 14.34 11.28 -25.34
C THR A 1036 15.03 11.84 -24.09
N SER A 1037 14.48 11.56 -22.92
CA SER A 1037 15.05 11.86 -21.61
C SER A 1037 15.04 10.61 -20.77
N ASP A 1038 15.87 10.57 -19.73
CA ASP A 1038 15.82 9.55 -18.69
C ASP A 1038 14.76 9.84 -17.63
N GLN A 1039 14.22 8.78 -17.02
CA GLN A 1039 12.86 8.79 -16.46
C GLN A 1039 12.77 8.06 -15.12
N HIS A 1040 12.04 8.67 -14.19
CA HIS A 1040 11.78 8.13 -12.86
C HIS A 1040 10.59 7.16 -12.81
N ASP A 1041 9.57 7.38 -13.66
CA ASP A 1041 8.28 6.65 -13.59
C ASP A 1041 8.08 5.63 -14.73
N ALA A 1042 9.00 5.60 -15.70
CA ALA A 1042 8.97 4.69 -16.85
C ALA A 1042 10.40 4.41 -17.32
N ILE A 1043 11.19 3.74 -16.46
CA ILE A 1043 12.57 3.35 -16.77
C ILE A 1043 12.57 2.48 -18.03
N PHE A 1044 13.37 2.86 -19.03
CA PHE A 1044 13.56 2.01 -20.21
C PHE A 1044 14.04 0.63 -19.76
N THR A 1045 13.37 -0.42 -20.24
CA THR A 1045 13.81 -1.80 -20.00
C THR A 1045 15.18 -2.03 -20.65
N GLU A 1046 15.89 -3.08 -20.23
CA GLU A 1046 17.16 -3.44 -20.86
C GLU A 1046 16.99 -3.67 -22.37
N GLU A 1047 15.88 -4.28 -22.80
CA GLU A 1047 15.56 -4.48 -24.23
C GLU A 1047 15.38 -3.16 -24.99
N GLN A 1048 14.73 -2.15 -24.38
CA GLN A 1048 14.56 -0.84 -25.00
C GLN A 1048 15.87 -0.06 -25.05
N ILE A 1049 16.68 -0.15 -24.00
CA ILE A 1049 18.05 0.38 -23.97
C ILE A 1049 18.87 -0.26 -25.09
N GLU A 1050 18.80 -1.58 -25.25
CA GLU A 1050 19.48 -2.29 -26.33
C GLU A 1050 18.92 -1.90 -27.71
N SER A 1051 17.62 -1.71 -27.86
CA SER A 1051 17.01 -1.23 -29.11
C SER A 1051 17.46 0.19 -29.47
N LEU A 1052 17.61 1.09 -28.50
CA LEU A 1052 18.19 2.43 -28.68
C LEU A 1052 19.68 2.36 -29.03
N VAL A 1053 20.46 1.53 -28.33
CA VAL A 1053 21.89 1.31 -28.62
C VAL A 1053 22.07 0.70 -30.02
N ARG A 1054 21.23 -0.26 -30.42
CA ARG A 1054 21.20 -0.86 -31.77
C ARG A 1054 20.81 0.17 -32.83
N TYR A 1055 19.80 1.00 -32.56
CA TYR A 1055 19.38 2.10 -33.44
C TYR A 1055 20.56 3.04 -33.71
N VAL A 1056 21.23 3.52 -32.65
CA VAL A 1056 22.40 4.41 -32.79
C VAL A 1056 23.55 3.70 -33.48
N ALA A 1057 23.94 2.51 -33.03
CA ALA A 1057 25.05 1.76 -33.64
C ALA A 1057 24.82 1.49 -35.14
N GLY A 1058 23.56 1.33 -35.56
CA GLY A 1058 23.11 1.11 -36.94
C GLY A 1058 23.06 2.35 -37.83
N GLY A 1059 23.30 3.55 -37.30
CA GLY A 1059 23.24 4.81 -38.06
C GLY A 1059 22.19 5.82 -37.58
N GLY A 1060 21.42 5.46 -36.55
CA GLY A 1060 20.42 6.32 -35.93
C GLY A 1060 21.02 7.54 -35.22
N LYS A 1061 20.15 8.52 -34.96
CA LYS A 1061 20.51 9.83 -34.39
C LYS A 1061 19.74 10.02 -33.09
N LEU A 1062 20.45 10.14 -31.97
CA LEU A 1062 19.88 10.26 -30.63
C LEU A 1062 20.23 11.60 -29.98
N LEU A 1063 19.22 12.31 -29.49
CA LEU A 1063 19.40 13.42 -28.55
C LEU A 1063 18.85 12.99 -27.19
N LEU A 1064 19.71 12.96 -26.17
CA LEU A 1064 19.36 12.57 -24.81
C LEU A 1064 19.52 13.76 -23.84
N PHE A 1065 18.46 14.07 -23.09
CA PHE A 1065 18.57 14.93 -21.92
C PHE A 1065 19.14 14.10 -20.75
N CYS A 1066 20.31 14.49 -20.25
CA CYS A 1066 21.02 13.85 -19.14
C CYS A 1066 21.02 14.76 -17.90
N TYR A 1067 20.14 15.76 -17.90
CA TYR A 1067 19.80 16.53 -16.72
C TYR A 1067 18.43 16.10 -16.25
N TRP A 1068 18.37 15.88 -14.95
CA TRP A 1068 17.33 15.13 -14.26
C TRP A 1068 18.08 14.50 -13.06
N SER A 1069 17.46 13.84 -12.09
CA SER A 1069 18.16 13.00 -11.08
C SER A 1069 18.89 11.77 -11.65
N SER A 1070 19.14 11.76 -12.95
CA SER A 1070 19.09 10.63 -13.84
C SER A 1070 20.45 10.21 -14.38
N ALA A 1071 21.44 11.08 -14.22
CA ALA A 1071 22.85 10.73 -14.36
C ALA A 1071 23.55 10.50 -13.00
N TRP A 1072 23.40 11.42 -12.03
CA TRP A 1072 23.82 11.23 -10.62
C TRP A 1072 23.21 12.30 -9.67
N GLY A 1073 22.11 12.96 -10.05
CA GLY A 1073 21.61 14.19 -9.40
C GLY A 1073 20.85 13.99 -8.06
N ARG A 1074 20.75 15.08 -7.27
CA ARG A 1074 19.99 15.30 -6.00
C ARG A 1074 19.64 14.06 -5.13
N GLY A 1075 20.60 13.18 -4.86
CA GLY A 1075 20.47 12.16 -3.81
C GLY A 1075 19.58 10.94 -4.15
N PHE A 1076 18.98 10.86 -5.34
CA PHE A 1076 18.13 9.75 -5.76
C PHE A 1076 18.88 8.54 -6.35
N HIS A 1077 20.22 8.60 -6.38
CA HIS A 1077 21.11 7.57 -6.93
C HIS A 1077 20.93 6.16 -6.33
N ASP A 1078 20.35 6.03 -5.14
CA ASP A 1078 20.12 4.74 -4.46
C ASP A 1078 18.66 4.26 -4.59
N THR A 1079 17.82 4.93 -5.38
CA THR A 1079 16.35 4.71 -5.40
C THR A 1079 15.71 4.48 -6.78
N TYR A 1080 16.33 4.90 -7.90
CA TYR A 1080 15.76 4.78 -9.25
C TYR A 1080 16.84 4.57 -10.33
N GLY A 1081 16.50 3.93 -11.46
CA GLY A 1081 17.43 3.55 -12.52
C GLY A 1081 18.26 4.72 -13.07
N ASN A 1082 19.57 4.68 -12.81
CA ASN A 1082 20.51 5.72 -13.19
C ASN A 1082 21.09 5.46 -14.59
N VAL A 1083 20.95 6.38 -15.56
CA VAL A 1083 21.55 6.26 -16.90
C VAL A 1083 23.05 6.02 -16.82
N ALA A 1084 23.75 6.67 -15.88
CA ALA A 1084 25.19 6.50 -15.70
C ALA A 1084 25.59 5.07 -15.32
N ASP A 1085 24.65 4.26 -14.81
CA ASP A 1085 24.83 2.85 -14.45
C ASP A 1085 24.20 1.88 -15.49
N THR A 1086 23.74 2.39 -16.64
CA THR A 1086 23.20 1.57 -17.75
C THR A 1086 24.12 1.54 -18.97
N LYS A 1087 23.85 0.61 -19.91
CA LYS A 1087 24.50 0.56 -21.23
C LYS A 1087 24.31 1.84 -22.06
N LEU A 1088 23.32 2.70 -21.77
CA LEU A 1088 23.18 4.00 -22.44
C LEU A 1088 24.36 4.94 -22.11
N ALA A 1089 24.95 4.86 -20.91
CA ALA A 1089 26.11 5.70 -20.54
C ALA A 1089 27.33 5.46 -21.45
N GLU A 1090 27.47 4.25 -21.98
CA GLU A 1090 28.56 3.88 -22.89
C GLU A 1090 28.50 4.67 -24.19
N ILE A 1091 27.29 5.03 -24.65
CA ILE A 1091 27.07 5.73 -25.92
C ILE A 1091 26.97 7.26 -25.76
N LEU A 1092 27.08 7.79 -24.55
CA LEU A 1092 26.99 9.24 -24.30
C LEU A 1092 28.33 9.96 -24.47
N PRO A 1093 28.33 11.19 -25.03
CA PRO A 1093 29.53 12.02 -25.18
C PRO A 1093 30.05 12.59 -23.85
N LEU A 1094 29.29 12.45 -22.76
CA LEU A 1094 29.57 13.00 -21.44
C LEU A 1094 29.72 11.87 -20.42
N LEU A 1095 30.77 11.94 -19.59
CA LEU A 1095 31.00 11.12 -18.41
C LEU A 1095 30.41 11.83 -17.19
N MET A 1096 29.32 11.29 -16.67
CA MET A 1096 28.56 11.93 -15.59
C MET A 1096 29.26 11.74 -14.24
N LYS A 1097 29.30 12.81 -13.43
CA LYS A 1097 29.84 12.83 -12.07
C LYS A 1097 28.73 13.01 -11.04
N ARG A 1098 28.96 12.51 -9.82
CA ARG A 1098 28.06 12.74 -8.69
C ARG A 1098 28.00 14.22 -8.32
N GLY A 1099 26.79 14.77 -8.32
CA GLY A 1099 26.50 16.13 -7.90
C GLY A 1099 25.84 16.99 -8.98
N ILE A 1100 25.31 18.13 -8.54
CA ILE A 1100 24.67 19.14 -9.39
C ILE A 1100 25.44 20.45 -9.30
N GLY A 1101 25.53 21.17 -10.41
CA GLY A 1101 26.05 22.53 -10.50
C GLY A 1101 24.93 23.54 -10.76
N GLN A 1102 25.20 24.81 -10.49
CA GLN A 1102 24.30 25.93 -10.80
C GLN A 1102 25.07 26.97 -11.62
N GLY A 1103 24.47 27.42 -12.73
CA GLY A 1103 25.09 28.36 -13.67
C GLY A 1103 24.22 29.58 -13.91
N ASN A 1104 24.86 30.70 -14.27
CA ASN A 1104 24.17 31.96 -14.58
C ASN A 1104 24.38 32.43 -16.03
N SER A 1105 25.38 31.88 -16.74
CA SER A 1105 25.58 32.11 -18.17
C SER A 1105 26.10 30.87 -18.88
N VAL A 1106 25.94 30.80 -20.21
CA VAL A 1106 26.39 29.68 -21.04
C VAL A 1106 27.48 30.14 -22.00
N GLN A 1107 28.62 29.46 -22.00
CA GLN A 1107 29.75 29.72 -22.88
C GLN A 1107 29.70 28.78 -24.09
N LEU A 1108 29.57 29.34 -25.30
CA LEU A 1108 29.51 28.56 -26.53
C LEU A 1108 30.91 28.22 -27.07
N GLU A 1109 31.09 26.96 -27.46
CA GLU A 1109 32.34 26.41 -28.00
C GLU A 1109 32.07 25.59 -29.28
N GLY A 1110 33.12 25.31 -30.06
CA GLY A 1110 33.02 24.48 -31.27
C GLY A 1110 31.92 24.90 -32.25
N ALA A 1111 31.21 23.91 -32.82
CA ALA A 1111 30.04 24.14 -33.67
C ALA A 1111 28.88 24.88 -32.95
N GLY A 1112 28.83 24.85 -31.61
CA GLY A 1112 27.84 25.55 -30.81
C GLY A 1112 27.83 27.08 -31.03
N ARG A 1113 29.00 27.68 -31.31
CA ARG A 1113 29.11 29.12 -31.63
C ARG A 1113 28.36 29.53 -32.88
N SER A 1114 28.30 28.66 -33.88
CA SER A 1114 27.52 28.88 -35.10
C SER A 1114 26.08 28.40 -34.97
N LEU A 1115 25.86 27.27 -34.30
CA LEU A 1115 24.56 26.61 -34.19
C LEU A 1115 23.58 27.39 -33.32
N PHE A 1116 24.06 27.97 -32.22
CA PHE A 1116 23.24 28.66 -31.23
C PHE A 1116 23.41 30.19 -31.25
N ARG A 1117 23.97 30.74 -32.35
CA ARG A 1117 24.27 32.17 -32.48
C ARG A 1117 23.02 33.07 -32.45
N ASP A 1118 21.89 32.51 -32.90
CA ASP A 1118 20.62 33.25 -33.05
C ASP A 1118 19.78 33.20 -31.75
N ILE A 1119 20.34 32.66 -30.65
CA ILE A 1119 19.72 32.62 -29.32
C ILE A 1119 20.26 33.79 -28.49
N GLU A 1120 19.37 34.58 -27.87
CA GLU A 1120 19.74 35.74 -27.04
C GLU A 1120 20.25 35.33 -25.64
N TRP A 1121 21.42 34.71 -25.57
CA TRP A 1121 22.01 34.14 -24.34
C TRP A 1121 22.21 35.15 -23.20
N ASN A 1122 22.28 36.45 -23.48
CA ASN A 1122 22.33 37.50 -22.45
C ASN A 1122 21.03 37.62 -21.63
N THR A 1123 19.93 37.01 -22.08
CA THR A 1123 18.65 36.93 -21.37
C THR A 1123 18.45 35.60 -20.64
N CYS A 1124 19.45 34.72 -20.66
CA CYS A 1124 19.41 33.41 -20.01
C CYS A 1124 19.26 33.56 -18.49
N PRO A 1125 18.19 33.02 -17.87
CA PRO A 1125 18.05 33.00 -16.42
C PRO A 1125 18.99 31.97 -15.79
N PRO A 1126 19.19 31.99 -14.45
CA PRO A 1126 19.93 30.95 -13.75
C PRO A 1126 19.35 29.56 -14.03
N TYR A 1127 20.22 28.56 -14.08
CA TYR A 1127 19.88 27.18 -14.42
C TYR A 1127 20.70 26.19 -13.59
N ASP A 1128 20.15 24.99 -13.40
CA ASP A 1128 20.86 23.89 -12.78
C ASP A 1128 21.36 22.93 -13.88
N PHE A 1129 22.48 22.24 -13.61
CA PHE A 1129 23.07 21.25 -14.53
C PHE A 1129 23.70 20.07 -13.76
N ASN A 1130 23.89 18.92 -14.42
CA ASN A 1130 24.59 17.76 -13.84
C ASN A 1130 26.10 17.93 -14.03
N LEU A 1131 26.88 17.61 -13.00
CA LEU A 1131 28.34 17.66 -13.11
C LEU A 1131 28.81 16.56 -14.07
N ALA A 1132 29.67 16.90 -15.03
CA ALA A 1132 30.13 15.97 -16.04
C ALA A 1132 31.54 16.31 -16.56
N GLU A 1133 32.16 15.36 -17.25
CA GLU A 1133 33.34 15.57 -18.09
C GLU A 1133 33.02 15.17 -19.53
N ALA A 1134 33.58 15.85 -20.51
CA ALA A 1134 33.43 15.45 -21.91
C ALA A 1134 34.42 14.33 -22.22
N ARG A 1135 33.98 13.33 -23.00
CA ARG A 1135 34.89 12.30 -23.51
C ARG A 1135 35.92 12.92 -24.48
N PRO A 1136 37.13 12.35 -24.61
CA PRO A 1136 38.20 12.94 -25.43
C PRO A 1136 37.83 13.20 -26.91
N GLU A 1137 36.93 12.39 -27.48
CA GLU A 1137 36.47 12.50 -28.87
C GLU A 1137 35.14 13.26 -28.99
N ALA A 1138 34.58 13.73 -27.88
CA ALA A 1138 33.35 14.48 -27.88
C ALA A 1138 33.58 15.96 -28.23
N GLU A 1139 32.78 16.46 -29.16
CA GLU A 1139 32.70 17.88 -29.48
C GLU A 1139 31.79 18.58 -28.46
N VAL A 1140 32.36 19.46 -27.63
CA VAL A 1140 31.59 20.26 -26.68
C VAL A 1140 31.05 21.51 -27.37
N TRP A 1141 29.73 21.70 -27.30
CA TRP A 1141 29.03 22.84 -27.90
C TRP A 1141 28.76 23.96 -26.90
N ALA A 1142 28.63 23.64 -25.61
CA ALA A 1142 28.36 24.61 -24.56
C ALA A 1142 28.97 24.20 -23.21
N ARG A 1143 29.40 25.19 -22.42
CA ARG A 1143 29.89 25.06 -21.04
C ARG A 1143 29.22 26.05 -20.09
N SER A 1144 29.23 25.74 -18.80
CA SER A 1144 28.84 26.65 -17.73
C SER A 1144 29.95 27.66 -17.42
N ASP A 1145 29.63 28.62 -16.55
CA ASP A 1145 30.56 29.67 -16.08
C ASP A 1145 31.84 29.11 -15.43
N ASP A 1146 31.73 27.96 -14.76
CA ASP A 1146 32.83 27.23 -14.10
C ASP A 1146 33.51 26.20 -15.03
N GLY A 1147 33.11 26.13 -16.29
CA GLY A 1147 33.74 25.30 -17.33
C GLY A 1147 33.21 23.87 -17.44
N CYS A 1148 32.17 23.48 -16.71
CA CYS A 1148 31.53 22.17 -16.85
C CYS A 1148 30.85 22.04 -18.22
N PRO A 1149 31.04 20.93 -18.97
CA PRO A 1149 30.38 20.73 -20.26
C PRO A 1149 28.86 20.54 -20.07
N LEU A 1150 28.09 21.34 -20.79
CA LEU A 1150 26.63 21.37 -20.71
C LEU A 1150 25.97 20.66 -21.90
N ILE A 1151 26.57 20.76 -23.09
CA ILE A 1151 26.09 20.12 -24.31
C ILE A 1151 27.29 19.57 -25.06
N ALA A 1152 27.27 18.28 -25.39
CA ALA A 1152 28.30 17.66 -26.20
C ALA A 1152 27.71 16.66 -27.19
N CYS A 1153 28.42 16.43 -28.29
CA CYS A 1153 28.05 15.50 -29.36
C CYS A 1153 29.24 14.63 -29.75
N TRP A 1154 29.01 13.37 -30.08
CA TRP A 1154 30.04 12.48 -30.64
C TRP A 1154 29.44 11.37 -31.52
N THR A 1155 30.32 10.60 -32.15
CA THR A 1155 29.96 9.46 -32.99
C THR A 1155 30.08 8.17 -32.19
N TYR A 1156 29.06 7.32 -32.26
CA TYR A 1156 29.07 5.97 -31.68
C TYR A 1156 28.58 4.96 -32.72
N GLY A 1157 29.40 3.96 -33.03
CA GLY A 1157 29.14 3.05 -34.16
C GLY A 1157 29.03 3.82 -35.48
N ARG A 1158 27.91 3.65 -36.20
CA ARG A 1158 27.60 4.42 -37.42
C ARG A 1158 26.70 5.65 -37.18
N GLY A 1159 26.21 5.84 -35.96
CA GLY A 1159 25.27 6.89 -35.60
C GLY A 1159 25.90 8.06 -34.87
N ARG A 1160 25.06 8.98 -34.39
CA ARG A 1160 25.48 10.21 -33.70
C ARG A 1160 24.62 10.45 -32.46
N VAL A 1161 25.27 10.85 -31.37
CA VAL A 1161 24.61 11.06 -30.06
C VAL A 1161 24.96 12.44 -29.52
N THR A 1162 23.94 13.21 -29.13
CA THR A 1162 24.07 14.48 -28.41
C THR A 1162 23.48 14.37 -27.01
N ALA A 1163 24.24 14.77 -25.99
CA ALA A 1163 23.78 14.83 -24.61
C ALA A 1163 23.62 16.29 -24.15
N ILE A 1164 22.52 16.59 -23.45
CA ILE A 1164 22.24 17.89 -22.83
C ILE A 1164 22.16 17.71 -21.30
N ALA A 1165 23.09 18.30 -20.56
CA ALA A 1165 23.22 18.21 -19.10
C ALA A 1165 22.62 19.42 -18.36
N ILE A 1166 21.85 20.28 -19.03
CA ILE A 1166 21.11 21.43 -18.44
C ILE A 1166 19.64 21.08 -18.17
N ASP A 1167 19.05 21.65 -17.11
CA ASP A 1167 17.61 21.56 -16.82
C ASP A 1167 16.70 22.22 -17.86
N CYS A 1168 16.29 21.46 -18.87
CA CYS A 1168 15.29 21.93 -19.83
C CYS A 1168 13.83 21.72 -19.36
N PHE A 1169 13.59 21.21 -18.14
CA PHE A 1169 12.27 20.73 -17.71
C PHE A 1169 11.77 21.21 -16.33
N GLY A 1170 12.62 21.81 -15.49
CA GLY A 1170 12.21 22.73 -14.41
C GLY A 1170 12.13 22.11 -13.03
N TYR A 1171 12.90 21.05 -12.80
CA TYR A 1171 12.93 20.30 -11.55
C TYR A 1171 14.02 20.77 -10.58
N GLY A 1172 14.93 21.63 -11.05
CA GLY A 1172 15.95 22.30 -10.25
C GLY A 1172 15.43 23.46 -9.38
N SER A 1173 16.36 24.12 -8.68
CA SER A 1173 16.07 25.28 -7.82
C SER A 1173 15.59 26.51 -8.60
N TYR A 1174 15.81 26.51 -9.93
CA TYR A 1174 15.50 27.64 -10.82
C TYR A 1174 14.58 27.22 -11.98
N GLY A 1175 13.27 27.11 -11.70
CA GLY A 1175 12.26 26.77 -12.73
C GLY A 1175 12.10 27.80 -13.86
N SER A 1176 12.72 28.99 -13.75
CA SER A 1176 12.65 30.06 -14.76
C SER A 1176 13.31 29.72 -16.09
N PHE A 1177 14.33 28.85 -16.11
CA PHE A 1177 15.06 28.49 -17.34
C PHE A 1177 14.18 27.78 -18.38
N VAL A 1178 13.26 26.92 -17.94
CA VAL A 1178 12.35 26.20 -18.85
C VAL A 1178 11.42 27.12 -19.62
N SER A 1179 10.98 28.20 -18.97
CA SER A 1179 10.08 29.18 -19.57
C SER A 1179 10.81 30.15 -20.52
N TRP A 1180 12.14 30.10 -20.57
CA TRP A 1180 12.94 30.95 -21.43
C TRP A 1180 12.82 30.48 -22.90
N PRO A 1181 12.42 31.37 -23.84
CA PRO A 1181 12.22 30.99 -25.25
C PRO A 1181 13.46 30.36 -25.91
N GLY A 1182 14.65 30.69 -25.43
CA GLY A 1182 15.93 30.15 -25.92
C GLY A 1182 16.05 28.63 -25.80
N VAL A 1183 15.39 27.99 -24.81
CA VAL A 1183 15.44 26.53 -24.63
C VAL A 1183 14.85 25.78 -25.82
N ARG A 1184 13.69 26.22 -26.33
CA ARG A 1184 13.05 25.58 -27.50
C ARG A 1184 13.88 25.75 -28.76
N ALA A 1185 14.46 26.95 -28.94
CA ALA A 1185 15.35 27.24 -30.06
C ALA A 1185 16.61 26.37 -30.02
N MET A 1186 17.23 26.21 -28.84
CA MET A 1186 18.42 25.38 -28.63
C MET A 1186 18.16 23.92 -29.00
N ILE A 1187 17.09 23.32 -28.47
CA ILE A 1187 16.74 21.91 -28.75
C ILE A 1187 16.45 21.71 -30.23
N ARG A 1188 15.70 22.62 -30.86
CA ARG A 1188 15.39 22.55 -32.29
C ARG A 1188 16.66 22.59 -33.16
N GLN A 1189 17.58 23.51 -32.88
CA GLN A 1189 18.83 23.61 -33.64
C GLN A 1189 19.70 22.36 -33.46
N ALA A 1190 19.76 21.80 -32.25
CA ALA A 1190 20.46 20.54 -31.98
C ALA A 1190 19.88 19.36 -32.78
N VAL A 1191 18.54 19.23 -32.87
CA VAL A 1191 17.86 18.20 -33.68
C VAL A 1191 18.19 18.35 -35.18
N LEU A 1192 18.12 19.57 -35.72
CA LEU A 1192 18.44 19.82 -37.13
C LEU A 1192 19.90 19.55 -37.47
N GLU A 1193 20.83 19.89 -36.57
CA GLU A 1193 22.26 19.59 -36.76
C GLU A 1193 22.52 18.09 -36.73
N LEU A 1194 21.89 17.38 -35.79
CA LEU A 1194 21.98 15.93 -35.72
C LEU A 1194 21.47 15.29 -37.01
N ALA A 1195 20.36 15.80 -37.56
CA ALA A 1195 19.81 15.36 -38.85
C ALA A 1195 20.74 15.62 -40.05
N ARG A 1196 21.44 16.76 -40.11
CA ARG A 1196 22.32 17.17 -41.24
C ARG A 1196 23.63 16.40 -41.32
N SER A 1197 24.11 15.88 -40.20
CA SER A 1197 25.48 15.34 -40.07
C SER A 1197 25.76 13.98 -40.71
N GLY A 1198 24.83 13.45 -41.50
CA GLY A 1198 25.06 12.32 -42.41
C GLY A 1198 24.90 12.79 -43.85
N GLY A 1199 26.01 13.08 -44.54
CA GLY A 1199 25.99 13.52 -45.93
C GLY A 1199 27.12 12.92 -46.78
N GLY A 1200 26.75 11.95 -47.62
CA GLY A 1200 27.50 11.45 -48.78
C GLY A 1200 27.48 9.92 -48.86
N VAL A 1201 26.75 9.25 -49.76
CA VAL A 1201 26.53 9.54 -51.18
C VAL A 1201 25.13 9.08 -51.64
N VAL A 1202 24.45 10.01 -52.35
CA VAL A 1202 23.43 9.90 -53.43
C VAL A 1202 22.28 8.92 -53.27
#